data_AF-A0A8H3G9M8-F1
#
_entry.id   AF-A0A8H3G9M8-F1
#
_cell.length_a   1.000
_cell.length_b   1.000
_cell.length_c   1.000
_cell.angle_alpha   90.00
_cell.angle_beta   90.00
_cell.angle_gamma   90.00
#
_symmetry.space_group_name_H-M   'P 1'
#
loop_
_entity.id
_entity.type
_entity.pdbx_description
1 polymer ?
#
loop_
_entity_poly.entity_id
_entity_poly.type
_entity_poly.pdbx_seq_one_letter_code
_entity_poly.pdbx_strand_id
1 'polypeptide(L)'
;MNNVKQQPPSPDIVVVTGGNGFIGSHTAKHYFDLGYHVRVVDIAPPSKHDDIPFYTERRIGDLSDPRFCENAIRGAKVVFHFAAVMGGMGVIHSDNDNIIYRANHAITQNVLSAAHSAGVEKFFYASSACVYPTHLQAGEAARDISLRESDVYNPSGPRPQHMYGLEKLNSEHLALQFADRMIVRIGRFHNVYGPRGSWADGHEKVPAAFIRKAIAAKRLVDLGERPTFEIWGDGTQRRSFLYIDDAVRAVALLMDAEGNIPALNIGSDHALTVHELAEMSLSLVGLTPSDVEFVRQERPVGVAGRNSNNELVSALLSWRPRITHRDGLGRTLQWIESQVDLEIPSDPAHRIGFLHSLMSSRVVNLQKDTLIKFALLLPVTSRPDPEQCIRNLNTFARSLETSTWRDRNEICSTRFEPYIYLAIDHDDDYLLPSSGSDGPAESILRSHGFSNIFTTICEHKKGHVCALWRDTARIAYEQQCDYYVLMGDDIELLDEGWMRVIHQRFNTLSAESGGPPGFGCVAFTDITFPGMPTFPVVHRTHMDIFNGQVVPEEFINQDGDPYLFQLYRHFGASTTVPVRLHNSVGGSDDARYEKKHLVDWTFETLENGKNRVRQWAAQHAPEVQQKMSLDVIIPSYRVNLDRLQRILSLRPSATCITMFIIIIDDPTSPYIHQLEHANAHRLDVRIRVNKTNCGASASRNRGLSESSAEWVAFLDDDVDPCLEYLVAAERYIRQHPDAAGFVGNAYFPVSHNIFTAAVHLAGVTYFWDIANKIAKDVPWGVTANLIVRRNIRDNVTFDLIFPKTGGGEDIDFCRKKRRASLDRGGTAFWAAPEASVVHPWWNGGSRSYWRFYMWSKGDGALIKMYPKLSWRDSTPNSAELFVLSALIVITGTVVWNTPVIHFGLILASVTLIVNILHDAHRHLIRHKDRTSVIETTLGPFSWVIAVFEGALIRMFSEMGRLVGVLERREWPSVMKRFDWFTGGPWGVTEERSNGIERMVITVGVCMVAIMYF
;
A
#
# COMPACT_ATOMS: atom_id res chain seq x y z
N MET A 1 -34.10 16.28 -44.08
CA MET A 1 -35.09 17.33 -43.78
C MET A 1 -36.42 16.68 -43.42
N ASN A 2 -36.75 16.70 -42.13
CA ASN A 2 -38.08 16.93 -41.56
C ASN A 2 -37.83 17.15 -40.06
N ASN A 3 -37.78 18.44 -39.68
CA ASN A 3 -37.59 18.90 -38.31
C ASN A 3 -38.91 18.66 -37.53
N VAL A 4 -38.98 17.54 -36.81
CA VAL A 4 -39.87 17.42 -35.66
C VAL A 4 -39.03 17.83 -34.44
N LYS A 5 -39.35 18.99 -33.86
CA LYS A 5 -38.83 19.37 -32.53
C LYS A 5 -39.30 18.31 -31.54
N GLN A 6 -38.42 17.42 -31.10
CA GLN A 6 -38.70 16.47 -30.03
C GLN A 6 -38.91 17.27 -28.73
N GLN A 7 -40.08 17.08 -28.11
CA GLN A 7 -40.33 17.47 -26.71
C GLN A 7 -39.20 16.92 -25.83
N PRO A 8 -38.84 17.59 -24.72
CA PRO A 8 -37.96 16.98 -23.74
C PRO A 8 -38.55 15.63 -23.30
N PRO A 9 -37.75 14.55 -23.21
CA PRO A 9 -38.26 13.27 -22.75
C PRO A 9 -38.91 13.40 -21.38
N SER A 10 -39.95 12.60 -21.16
CA SER A 10 -40.62 12.45 -19.87
C SER A 10 -39.61 12.22 -18.73
N PRO A 11 -39.87 12.67 -17.48
CA PRO A 11 -39.03 12.36 -16.30
C PRO A 11 -38.96 10.85 -15.93
N ASP A 12 -39.41 9.98 -16.83
CA ASP A 12 -39.56 8.55 -16.63
C ASP A 12 -38.20 7.83 -16.63
N ILE A 13 -38.06 6.91 -15.69
CA ILE A 13 -36.83 6.14 -15.50
C ILE A 13 -36.79 4.97 -16.49
N VAL A 14 -35.72 4.91 -17.28
CA VAL A 14 -35.37 3.78 -18.15
C VAL A 14 -34.31 2.94 -17.46
N VAL A 15 -34.64 1.70 -17.12
CA VAL A 15 -33.68 0.76 -16.53
C VAL A 15 -33.05 -0.11 -17.62
N VAL A 16 -31.72 -0.22 -17.60
CA VAL A 16 -30.98 -1.15 -18.45
C VAL A 16 -30.21 -2.12 -17.58
N THR A 17 -30.68 -3.38 -17.51
CA THR A 17 -29.94 -4.44 -16.81
C THR A 17 -28.85 -4.99 -17.72
N GLY A 18 -27.70 -5.36 -17.15
CA GLY A 18 -26.51 -5.69 -17.95
C GLY A 18 -25.93 -4.43 -18.62
N GLY A 19 -26.21 -3.25 -18.05
CA GLY A 19 -25.90 -1.96 -18.65
C GLY A 19 -24.43 -1.55 -18.56
N ASN A 20 -23.60 -2.27 -17.80
CA ASN A 20 -22.13 -2.15 -17.87
C ASN A 20 -21.54 -3.16 -18.88
N GLY A 21 -22.32 -4.15 -19.30
CA GLY A 21 -21.94 -5.10 -20.35
C GLY A 21 -22.03 -4.51 -21.76
N PHE A 22 -21.81 -5.36 -22.77
CA PHE A 22 -21.69 -4.94 -24.16
C PHE A 22 -22.97 -4.30 -24.74
N ILE A 23 -24.03 -5.07 -24.98
CA ILE A 23 -25.24 -4.56 -25.67
C ILE A 23 -26.01 -3.57 -24.79
N GLY A 24 -26.07 -3.86 -23.49
CA GLY A 24 -26.75 -3.01 -22.51
C GLY A 24 -26.14 -1.62 -22.45
N SER A 25 -24.80 -1.50 -22.44
CA SER A 25 -24.17 -0.18 -22.35
C SER A 25 -24.37 0.69 -23.59
N HIS A 26 -24.38 0.11 -24.79
CA HIS A 26 -24.72 0.85 -26.01
C HIS A 26 -26.20 1.25 -26.05
N THR A 27 -27.10 0.40 -25.53
CA THR A 27 -28.52 0.75 -25.41
C THR A 27 -28.74 1.86 -24.38
N ALA A 28 -28.09 1.76 -23.21
CA ALA A 28 -28.11 2.79 -22.18
C ALA A 28 -27.62 4.14 -22.74
N LYS A 29 -26.49 4.11 -23.46
CA LYS A 29 -25.95 5.31 -24.12
C LYS A 29 -26.94 5.91 -25.11
N HIS A 30 -27.58 5.09 -25.96
CA HIS A 30 -28.55 5.58 -26.93
C HIS A 30 -29.70 6.36 -26.27
N TYR A 31 -30.31 5.81 -25.23
CA TYR A 31 -31.40 6.49 -24.51
C TYR A 31 -30.91 7.67 -23.67
N PHE A 32 -29.70 7.61 -23.12
CA PHE A 32 -29.09 8.73 -22.42
C PHE A 32 -28.84 9.93 -23.35
N ASP A 33 -28.31 9.68 -24.55
CA ASP A 33 -28.09 10.71 -25.57
C ASP A 33 -29.41 11.34 -26.07
N LEU A 34 -30.52 10.59 -26.00
CA LEU A 34 -31.87 11.10 -26.26
C LEU A 34 -32.45 11.92 -25.09
N GLY A 35 -31.75 11.99 -23.95
CA GLY A 35 -32.12 12.79 -22.77
C GLY A 35 -32.97 12.05 -21.73
N TYR A 36 -33.11 10.73 -21.80
CA TYR A 36 -33.85 9.96 -20.79
C TYR A 36 -33.08 9.85 -19.46
N HIS A 37 -33.82 9.67 -18.37
CA HIS A 37 -33.23 9.31 -17.08
C HIS A 37 -32.85 7.81 -17.08
N VAL A 38 -31.59 7.51 -17.39
CA VAL A 38 -31.12 6.12 -17.55
C VAL A 38 -30.52 5.59 -16.25
N ARG A 39 -31.08 4.49 -15.75
CA ARG A 39 -30.52 3.72 -14.63
C ARG A 39 -29.86 2.44 -15.14
N VAL A 40 -28.55 2.34 -14.95
CA VAL A 40 -27.79 1.11 -15.27
C VAL A 40 -27.74 0.20 -14.05
N VAL A 41 -28.03 -1.09 -14.27
CA VAL A 41 -27.99 -2.13 -13.23
C VAL A 41 -27.10 -3.28 -13.69
N ASP A 42 -26.07 -3.62 -12.93
CA ASP A 42 -25.11 -4.67 -13.28
C ASP A 42 -24.40 -5.22 -12.03
N ILE A 43 -23.90 -6.46 -12.10
CA ILE A 43 -23.03 -7.02 -11.05
C ILE A 43 -21.59 -6.52 -11.18
N ALA A 44 -21.16 -6.21 -12.41
CA ALA A 44 -19.83 -5.68 -12.68
C ALA A 44 -19.77 -4.18 -12.40
N PRO A 45 -18.69 -3.66 -11.77
CA PRO A 45 -18.43 -2.23 -11.76
C PRO A 45 -18.18 -1.71 -13.20
N PRO A 46 -18.21 -0.39 -13.43
CA PRO A 46 -17.85 0.17 -14.72
C PRO A 46 -16.43 -0.24 -15.12
N SER A 47 -16.18 -0.27 -16.43
CA SER A 47 -14.83 -0.39 -16.92
C SER A 47 -13.99 0.79 -16.43
N LYS A 48 -12.72 0.54 -16.07
CA LYS A 48 -11.76 1.60 -15.72
C LYS A 48 -11.50 2.58 -16.89
N HIS A 49 -11.97 2.23 -18.08
CA HIS A 49 -11.78 2.96 -19.33
C HIS A 49 -13.03 3.76 -19.76
N ASP A 50 -14.07 3.80 -18.93
CA ASP A 50 -15.25 4.63 -19.18
C ASP A 50 -15.00 6.06 -18.64
N ASP A 51 -14.47 6.95 -19.48
CA ASP A 51 -14.12 8.33 -19.08
C ASP A 51 -15.34 9.24 -18.83
N ILE A 52 -16.50 8.93 -19.42
CA ILE A 52 -17.71 9.75 -19.35
C ILE A 52 -18.93 8.86 -19.04
N PRO A 53 -19.74 9.19 -18.02
CA PRO A 53 -20.94 8.44 -17.70
C PRO A 53 -22.00 8.59 -18.82
N PHE A 54 -22.58 7.46 -19.23
CA PHE A 54 -23.68 7.36 -20.21
C PHE A 54 -25.00 6.98 -19.53
N TYR A 55 -25.15 7.34 -18.26
CA TYR A 55 -26.31 7.04 -17.41
C TYR A 55 -26.50 8.13 -16.36
N THR A 56 -27.71 8.25 -15.82
CA THR A 56 -28.06 9.18 -14.74
C THR A 56 -27.89 8.54 -13.35
N GLU A 57 -28.14 7.24 -13.24
CA GLU A 57 -28.05 6.49 -11.99
C GLU A 57 -27.41 5.12 -12.24
N ARG A 58 -26.72 4.58 -11.24
CA ARG A 58 -26.13 3.24 -11.28
C ARG A 58 -26.46 2.46 -10.02
N ARG A 59 -26.78 1.17 -10.18
CA ARG A 59 -26.96 0.20 -9.10
C ARG A 59 -26.06 -1.00 -9.36
N ILE A 60 -25.12 -1.26 -8.45
CA ILE A 60 -24.24 -2.44 -8.52
C ILE A 60 -24.79 -3.50 -7.57
N GLY A 61 -25.01 -4.71 -8.08
CA GLY A 61 -25.52 -5.84 -7.32
C GLY A 61 -26.01 -6.96 -8.22
N ASP A 62 -26.36 -8.09 -7.63
CA ASP A 62 -26.78 -9.29 -8.37
C ASP A 62 -28.30 -9.35 -8.51
N LEU A 63 -28.75 -9.51 -9.75
CA LEU A 63 -30.16 -9.65 -10.11
C LEU A 63 -30.73 -11.05 -9.79
N SER A 64 -29.92 -11.97 -9.31
CA SER A 64 -30.40 -13.21 -8.70
C SER A 64 -31.02 -13.00 -7.31
N ASP A 65 -30.74 -11.87 -6.65
CA ASP A 65 -31.42 -11.44 -5.41
C ASP A 65 -32.74 -10.69 -5.74
N PRO A 66 -33.90 -11.23 -5.33
CA PRO A 66 -35.19 -10.55 -5.51
C PRO A 66 -35.25 -9.17 -4.86
N ARG A 67 -34.64 -8.98 -3.68
CA ARG A 67 -34.71 -7.68 -2.95
C ARG A 67 -33.90 -6.61 -3.67
N PHE A 68 -32.72 -6.97 -4.17
CA PHE A 68 -31.94 -6.08 -5.03
C PHE A 68 -32.73 -5.71 -6.29
N CYS A 69 -33.37 -6.68 -6.96
CA CYS A 69 -34.20 -6.42 -8.15
C CYS A 69 -35.32 -5.42 -7.88
N GLU A 70 -36.08 -5.60 -6.80
CA GLU A 70 -37.15 -4.68 -6.39
C GLU A 70 -36.64 -3.25 -6.20
N ASN A 71 -35.50 -3.09 -5.51
CA ASN A 71 -34.88 -1.79 -5.30
C ASN A 71 -34.35 -1.19 -6.62
N ALA A 72 -33.74 -2.00 -7.47
CA ALA A 72 -33.13 -1.56 -8.72
C ALA A 72 -34.18 -1.11 -9.76
N ILE A 73 -35.35 -1.78 -9.80
CA ILE A 73 -36.42 -1.53 -10.78
C ILE A 73 -37.43 -0.48 -10.28
N ARG A 74 -37.40 -0.11 -8.99
CA ARG A 74 -38.34 0.86 -8.40
C ARG A 74 -38.45 2.16 -9.21
N GLY A 75 -39.68 2.51 -9.59
CA GLY A 75 -40.01 3.73 -10.33
C GLY A 75 -39.72 3.69 -11.84
N ALA A 76 -39.29 2.54 -12.38
CA ALA A 76 -39.04 2.38 -13.81
C ALA A 76 -40.34 2.36 -14.62
N LYS A 77 -40.31 3.00 -15.81
CA LYS A 77 -41.38 2.88 -16.82
C LYS A 77 -41.02 1.95 -17.96
N VAL A 78 -39.73 1.87 -18.27
CA VAL A 78 -39.20 1.00 -19.33
C VAL A 78 -38.04 0.20 -18.76
N VAL A 79 -38.01 -1.10 -19.07
CA VAL A 79 -36.91 -2.00 -18.71
C VAL A 79 -36.34 -2.65 -19.97
N PHE A 80 -35.04 -2.49 -20.17
CA PHE A 80 -34.25 -3.23 -21.14
C PHE A 80 -33.45 -4.32 -20.43
N HIS A 81 -33.85 -5.57 -20.62
CA HIS A 81 -33.24 -6.70 -19.92
C HIS A 81 -32.17 -7.38 -20.77
N PHE A 82 -30.90 -7.02 -20.55
CA PHE A 82 -29.74 -7.66 -21.18
C PHE A 82 -28.88 -8.49 -20.21
N ALA A 83 -29.09 -8.36 -18.90
CA ALA A 83 -28.33 -9.10 -17.89
C ALA A 83 -28.46 -10.62 -18.09
N ALA A 84 -27.32 -11.30 -18.22
CA ALA A 84 -27.23 -12.76 -18.28
C ALA A 84 -25.79 -13.20 -18.03
N VAL A 85 -25.62 -14.39 -17.45
CA VAL A 85 -24.41 -15.20 -17.61
C VAL A 85 -24.30 -15.56 -19.09
N MET A 86 -23.30 -14.98 -19.76
CA MET A 86 -23.18 -14.98 -21.21
C MET A 86 -21.72 -15.15 -21.65
N GLY A 87 -21.54 -15.72 -22.84
CA GLY A 87 -20.25 -15.77 -23.52
C GLY A 87 -20.35 -16.39 -24.91
N GLY A 88 -19.21 -16.54 -25.59
CA GLY A 88 -19.07 -17.39 -26.77
C GLY A 88 -19.06 -18.89 -26.43
N MET A 89 -18.60 -19.71 -27.36
CA MET A 89 -18.46 -21.16 -27.14
C MET A 89 -17.44 -21.53 -26.05
N GLY A 90 -16.58 -20.58 -25.64
CA GLY A 90 -15.70 -20.76 -24.48
C GLY A 90 -16.46 -20.87 -23.16
N VAL A 91 -17.72 -20.41 -23.09
CA VAL A 91 -18.57 -20.45 -21.88
C VAL A 91 -19.83 -21.28 -22.12
N ILE A 92 -20.44 -21.18 -23.30
CA ILE A 92 -21.69 -21.91 -23.62
C ILE A 92 -21.36 -23.32 -24.12
N HIS A 93 -21.07 -24.23 -23.19
CA HIS A 93 -20.85 -25.67 -23.43
C HIS A 93 -21.47 -26.52 -22.30
N SER A 94 -21.46 -27.84 -22.49
CA SER A 94 -22.14 -28.81 -21.62
C SER A 94 -21.82 -28.69 -20.13
N ASP A 95 -20.57 -28.36 -19.77
CA ASP A 95 -20.15 -28.34 -18.36
C ASP A 95 -20.78 -27.15 -17.60
N ASN A 96 -21.16 -26.09 -18.32
CA ASN A 96 -21.76 -24.89 -17.77
C ASN A 96 -23.29 -24.85 -17.86
N ASP A 97 -23.91 -25.79 -18.58
CA ASP A 97 -25.32 -25.75 -18.98
C ASP A 97 -26.26 -25.51 -17.78
N ASN A 98 -26.11 -26.27 -16.70
CA ASN A 98 -26.95 -26.16 -15.50
C ASN A 98 -26.80 -24.81 -14.78
N ILE A 99 -25.56 -24.30 -14.69
CA ILE A 99 -25.28 -23.03 -13.99
C ILE A 99 -25.85 -21.86 -14.78
N ILE A 100 -25.63 -21.85 -16.10
CA ILE A 100 -26.15 -20.83 -17.00
C ILE A 100 -27.69 -20.83 -16.96
N TYR A 101 -28.31 -22.01 -17.08
CA TYR A 101 -29.77 -22.12 -17.04
C TYR A 101 -30.35 -21.56 -15.74
N ARG A 102 -29.85 -22.05 -14.59
CA ARG A 102 -30.37 -21.64 -13.28
C ARG A 102 -30.19 -20.14 -13.05
N ALA A 103 -29.01 -19.61 -13.36
CA ALA A 103 -28.68 -18.22 -13.12
C ALA A 103 -29.52 -17.28 -13.99
N ASN A 104 -29.52 -17.50 -15.31
CA ASN A 104 -30.25 -16.63 -16.23
C ASN A 104 -31.76 -16.69 -16.02
N HIS A 105 -32.29 -17.88 -15.71
CA HIS A 105 -33.70 -18.03 -15.39
C HIS A 105 -34.09 -17.28 -14.12
N ALA A 106 -33.30 -17.40 -13.05
CA ALA A 106 -33.53 -16.66 -11.79
C ALA A 106 -33.47 -15.14 -12.00
N ILE A 107 -32.43 -14.65 -12.69
CA ILE A 107 -32.28 -13.23 -13.04
C ILE A 107 -33.51 -12.73 -13.82
N THR A 108 -33.92 -13.46 -14.85
CA THR A 108 -35.06 -13.05 -15.69
C THR A 108 -36.37 -13.06 -14.91
N GLN A 109 -36.62 -14.10 -14.12
CA GLN A 109 -37.82 -14.22 -13.29
C GLN A 109 -37.93 -13.08 -12.27
N ASN A 110 -36.84 -12.78 -11.56
CA ASN A 110 -36.82 -11.71 -10.56
C ASN A 110 -37.04 -10.34 -11.20
N VAL A 111 -36.38 -10.06 -12.33
CA VAL A 111 -36.52 -8.78 -13.03
C VAL A 111 -37.92 -8.60 -13.60
N LEU A 112 -38.53 -9.65 -14.17
CA LEU A 112 -39.93 -9.62 -14.63
C LEU A 112 -40.90 -9.36 -13.47
N SER A 113 -40.71 -10.06 -12.34
CA SER A 113 -41.54 -9.89 -11.14
C SER A 113 -41.45 -8.47 -10.57
N ALA A 114 -40.23 -7.93 -10.47
CA ALA A 114 -39.97 -6.57 -10.03
C ALA A 114 -40.54 -5.52 -11.00
N ALA A 115 -40.42 -5.75 -12.32
CA ALA A 115 -40.98 -4.87 -13.35
C ALA A 115 -42.51 -4.82 -13.27
N HIS A 116 -43.16 -5.97 -13.10
CA HIS A 116 -44.61 -6.03 -12.91
C HIS A 116 -45.03 -5.28 -11.64
N SER A 117 -44.37 -5.55 -10.51
CA SER A 117 -44.68 -4.91 -9.22
C SER A 117 -44.46 -3.40 -9.23
N ALA A 118 -43.49 -2.91 -10.01
CA ALA A 118 -43.19 -1.49 -10.15
C ALA A 118 -44.11 -0.76 -11.14
N GLY A 119 -44.98 -1.48 -11.88
CA GLY A 119 -45.85 -0.89 -12.90
C GLY A 119 -45.10 -0.45 -14.17
N VAL A 120 -44.08 -1.21 -14.59
CA VAL A 120 -43.36 -1.00 -15.86
C VAL A 120 -44.33 -1.12 -17.04
N GLU A 121 -44.25 -0.18 -17.98
CA GLU A 121 -45.14 -0.12 -19.15
C GLU A 121 -44.61 -0.90 -20.35
N LYS A 122 -43.28 -0.86 -20.56
CA LYS A 122 -42.61 -1.58 -21.66
C LYS A 122 -41.41 -2.38 -21.16
N PHE A 123 -41.32 -3.63 -21.59
CA PHE A 123 -40.25 -4.56 -21.23
C PHE A 123 -39.61 -5.17 -22.48
N PHE A 124 -38.32 -4.93 -22.68
CA PHE A 124 -37.52 -5.59 -23.71
C PHE A 124 -36.76 -6.78 -23.14
N TYR A 125 -36.86 -7.93 -23.80
CA TYR A 125 -36.11 -9.14 -23.49
C TYR A 125 -35.10 -9.50 -24.59
N ALA A 126 -33.83 -9.59 -24.22
CA ALA A 126 -32.75 -10.05 -25.07
C ALA A 126 -32.71 -11.59 -25.17
N SER A 127 -33.34 -12.13 -26.20
CA SER A 127 -33.26 -13.54 -26.59
C SER A 127 -32.07 -13.78 -27.56
N SER A 128 -31.96 -14.99 -28.10
CA SER A 128 -30.79 -15.43 -28.86
C SER A 128 -31.15 -16.37 -30.01
N ALA A 129 -30.35 -16.37 -31.06
CA ALA A 129 -30.38 -17.39 -32.12
C ALA A 129 -30.09 -18.82 -31.60
N CYS A 130 -29.70 -19.00 -30.34
CA CYS A 130 -29.56 -20.32 -29.72
C CYS A 130 -30.90 -21.00 -29.40
N VAL A 131 -32.04 -20.30 -29.50
CA VAL A 131 -33.38 -20.91 -29.31
C VAL A 131 -33.78 -21.86 -30.45
N TYR A 132 -33.11 -21.75 -31.61
CA TYR A 132 -33.46 -22.55 -32.78
C TYR A 132 -33.07 -24.04 -32.58
N PRO A 133 -33.86 -24.98 -33.13
CA PRO A 133 -33.59 -26.40 -33.02
C PRO A 133 -32.25 -26.82 -33.64
N THR A 134 -31.52 -27.69 -32.96
CA THR A 134 -30.18 -28.14 -33.38
C THR A 134 -30.21 -28.86 -34.73
N HIS A 135 -31.24 -29.66 -35.00
CA HIS A 135 -31.33 -30.46 -36.23
C HIS A 135 -31.52 -29.62 -37.49
N LEU A 136 -32.08 -28.41 -37.38
CA LEU A 136 -32.16 -27.47 -38.50
C LEU A 136 -30.80 -26.82 -38.81
N GLN A 137 -29.90 -26.85 -37.83
CA GLN A 137 -28.56 -26.27 -37.89
C GLN A 137 -27.49 -27.36 -38.07
N ALA A 138 -27.92 -28.61 -38.22
CA ALA A 138 -27.09 -29.77 -38.51
C ALA A 138 -27.17 -30.07 -40.02
N GLY A 139 -26.03 -30.05 -40.69
CA GLY A 139 -25.93 -30.29 -42.14
C GLY A 139 -24.52 -30.09 -42.64
N GLU A 140 -24.30 -30.32 -43.94
CA GLU A 140 -23.02 -29.98 -44.59
C GLU A 140 -22.70 -28.51 -44.35
N ALA A 141 -21.54 -28.22 -43.75
CA ALA A 141 -21.11 -26.86 -43.37
C ALA A 141 -21.09 -25.87 -44.55
N ALA A 142 -21.14 -26.36 -45.80
CA ALA A 142 -21.17 -25.59 -47.02
C ALA A 142 -22.53 -24.93 -47.34
N ARG A 143 -23.66 -25.37 -46.74
CA ARG A 143 -24.99 -24.80 -47.04
C ARG A 143 -25.33 -23.63 -46.12
N ASP A 144 -25.85 -22.54 -46.68
CA ASP A 144 -26.39 -21.44 -45.89
C ASP A 144 -27.73 -21.83 -45.25
N ILE A 145 -27.82 -21.70 -43.92
CA ILE A 145 -28.96 -22.13 -43.11
C ILE A 145 -29.66 -20.88 -42.57
N SER A 146 -30.62 -20.36 -43.34
CA SER A 146 -31.42 -19.20 -42.96
C SER A 146 -32.58 -19.62 -42.04
N LEU A 147 -32.57 -19.14 -40.79
CA LEU A 147 -33.58 -19.47 -39.76
C LEU A 147 -34.61 -18.36 -39.63
N ARG A 148 -35.89 -18.68 -39.85
CA ARG A 148 -37.05 -17.78 -39.62
C ARG A 148 -37.70 -18.05 -38.28
N GLU A 149 -38.40 -17.09 -37.73
CA GLU A 149 -38.91 -17.11 -36.35
C GLU A 149 -39.85 -18.29 -36.07
N SER A 150 -40.60 -18.74 -37.08
CA SER A 150 -41.47 -19.91 -37.02
C SER A 150 -40.72 -21.24 -36.88
N ASP A 151 -39.44 -21.30 -37.28
CA ASP A 151 -38.64 -22.52 -37.23
C ASP A 151 -38.33 -22.98 -35.79
N VAL A 152 -38.51 -22.11 -34.80
CA VAL A 152 -38.43 -22.48 -33.37
C VAL A 152 -39.43 -23.58 -33.02
N TYR A 153 -40.65 -23.46 -33.52
CA TYR A 153 -41.75 -24.39 -33.25
C TYR A 153 -41.96 -25.36 -34.41
N ASN A 154 -40.88 -25.82 -35.04
CA ASN A 154 -41.01 -26.80 -36.11
C ASN A 154 -41.65 -28.11 -35.63
N PRO A 155 -42.11 -28.98 -36.54
CA PRO A 155 -42.83 -30.21 -36.18
C PRO A 155 -42.06 -31.19 -35.27
N SER A 156 -40.72 -31.11 -35.20
CA SER A 156 -39.88 -31.94 -34.34
C SER A 156 -39.71 -31.36 -32.92
N GLY A 157 -40.29 -30.19 -32.67
CA GLY A 157 -40.27 -29.48 -31.39
C GLY A 157 -39.04 -28.58 -31.21
N PRO A 158 -39.11 -27.62 -30.27
CA PRO A 158 -38.02 -26.70 -29.96
C PRO A 158 -36.91 -27.42 -29.19
N ARG A 159 -35.91 -27.95 -29.89
CA ARG A 159 -34.74 -28.64 -29.30
C ARG A 159 -33.42 -27.88 -29.49
N PRO A 160 -33.18 -26.78 -28.73
CA PRO A 160 -31.88 -26.09 -28.68
C PRO A 160 -30.70 -27.04 -28.35
N GLN A 161 -29.49 -26.66 -28.76
CA GLN A 161 -28.28 -27.50 -28.58
C GLN A 161 -27.83 -27.60 -27.11
N HIS A 162 -27.92 -26.47 -26.39
CA HIS A 162 -27.42 -26.28 -25.03
C HIS A 162 -28.50 -25.66 -24.16
N MET A 163 -28.37 -25.77 -22.84
CA MET A 163 -29.36 -25.23 -21.91
C MET A 163 -29.46 -23.71 -21.95
N TYR A 164 -28.43 -22.99 -22.39
CA TYR A 164 -28.55 -21.55 -22.65
C TYR A 164 -29.67 -21.22 -23.65
N GLY A 165 -29.77 -21.98 -24.76
CA GLY A 165 -30.82 -21.77 -25.76
C GLY A 165 -32.20 -22.14 -25.22
N LEU A 166 -32.28 -23.18 -24.40
CA LEU A 166 -33.51 -23.60 -23.72
C LEU A 166 -33.96 -22.57 -22.69
N GLU A 167 -33.04 -22.03 -21.88
CA GLU A 167 -33.33 -20.96 -20.92
C GLU A 167 -33.89 -19.74 -21.64
N LYS A 168 -33.23 -19.28 -22.71
CA LYS A 168 -33.71 -18.13 -23.49
C LYS A 168 -35.12 -18.35 -24.00
N LEU A 169 -35.42 -19.55 -24.54
CA LEU A 169 -36.76 -19.89 -25.02
C LEU A 169 -37.80 -19.95 -23.89
N ASN A 170 -37.47 -20.59 -22.77
CA ASN A 170 -38.38 -20.66 -21.60
C ASN A 170 -38.66 -19.25 -21.04
N SER A 171 -37.66 -18.39 -21.04
CA SER A 171 -37.77 -16.99 -20.63
C SER A 171 -38.57 -16.14 -21.64
N GLU A 172 -38.54 -16.44 -22.95
CA GLU A 172 -39.49 -15.86 -23.91
C GLU A 172 -40.94 -16.21 -23.52
N HIS A 173 -41.21 -17.49 -23.25
CA HIS A 173 -42.53 -17.95 -22.83
C HIS A 173 -42.99 -17.31 -21.53
N LEU A 174 -42.08 -17.20 -20.54
CA LEU A 174 -42.34 -16.56 -19.26
C LEU A 174 -42.66 -15.07 -19.44
N ALA A 175 -41.86 -14.33 -20.22
CA ALA A 175 -42.09 -12.91 -20.46
C ALA A 175 -43.46 -12.67 -21.14
N LEU A 176 -43.84 -13.53 -22.10
CA LEU A 176 -45.14 -13.44 -22.77
C LEU A 176 -46.35 -13.67 -21.83
N GLN A 177 -46.17 -14.32 -20.66
CA GLN A 177 -47.24 -14.41 -19.64
C GLN A 177 -47.58 -13.07 -18.99
N PHE A 178 -46.76 -12.03 -19.21
CA PHE A 178 -46.99 -10.67 -18.71
C PHE A 178 -47.50 -9.71 -19.80
N ALA A 179 -47.75 -10.20 -21.02
CA ALA A 179 -48.16 -9.37 -22.16
C ALA A 179 -49.56 -8.74 -21.98
N ASP A 180 -50.37 -9.26 -21.05
CA ASP A 180 -51.65 -8.68 -20.62
C ASP A 180 -51.49 -7.51 -19.62
N ARG A 181 -50.29 -7.38 -19.00
CA ARG A 181 -49.98 -6.40 -17.94
C ARG A 181 -49.02 -5.31 -18.40
N MET A 182 -48.13 -5.61 -19.35
CA MET A 182 -47.15 -4.68 -19.92
C MET A 182 -46.82 -5.04 -21.36
N ILE A 183 -46.33 -4.06 -22.12
CA ILE A 183 -45.89 -4.28 -23.50
C ILE A 183 -44.56 -5.03 -23.47
N VAL A 184 -44.58 -6.29 -23.90
CA VAL A 184 -43.38 -7.13 -23.99
C VAL A 184 -42.85 -7.13 -25.42
N ARG A 185 -41.53 -6.99 -25.56
CA ARG A 185 -40.79 -7.01 -26.83
C ARG A 185 -39.61 -7.98 -26.73
N ILE A 186 -39.46 -8.85 -27.73
CA ILE A 186 -38.46 -9.91 -27.71
C ILE A 186 -37.61 -9.84 -28.98
N GLY A 187 -36.30 -9.66 -28.81
CA GLY A 187 -35.32 -9.68 -29.90
C GLY A 187 -34.41 -10.90 -29.82
N ARG A 188 -34.37 -11.72 -30.87
CA ARG A 188 -33.47 -12.89 -31.00
C ARG A 188 -32.18 -12.48 -31.68
N PHE A 189 -31.13 -12.26 -30.90
CA PHE A 189 -29.85 -11.77 -31.43
C PHE A 189 -29.02 -12.85 -32.12
N HIS A 190 -28.48 -12.53 -33.30
CA HIS A 190 -27.52 -13.35 -34.05
C HIS A 190 -26.12 -12.74 -33.95
N ASN A 191 -25.27 -13.31 -33.09
CA ASN A 191 -23.86 -12.94 -32.85
C ASN A 191 -23.54 -11.44 -33.00
N VAL A 192 -24.12 -10.62 -32.13
CA VAL A 192 -23.75 -9.20 -32.06
C VAL A 192 -22.28 -9.04 -31.68
N TYR A 193 -21.58 -8.11 -32.33
CA TYR A 193 -20.17 -7.76 -32.08
C TYR A 193 -19.91 -6.26 -32.29
N GLY A 194 -18.84 -5.74 -31.70
CA GLY A 194 -18.52 -4.32 -31.73
C GLY A 194 -17.66 -3.86 -30.54
N PRO A 195 -17.37 -2.55 -30.44
CA PRO A 195 -16.71 -1.94 -29.30
C PRO A 195 -17.40 -2.27 -27.96
N ARG A 196 -16.65 -2.45 -26.87
CA ARG A 196 -17.12 -2.87 -25.54
C ARG A 196 -17.55 -4.34 -25.41
N GLY A 197 -17.41 -5.14 -26.47
CA GLY A 197 -17.55 -6.59 -26.39
C GLY A 197 -16.39 -7.23 -25.62
N SER A 198 -16.66 -8.29 -24.84
CA SER A 198 -15.59 -9.13 -24.26
C SER A 198 -14.63 -9.57 -25.36
N TRP A 199 -13.33 -9.39 -25.13
CA TRP A 199 -12.31 -9.60 -26.16
C TRP A 199 -11.14 -10.49 -25.72
N ALA A 200 -10.86 -10.71 -24.43
CA ALA A 200 -9.68 -11.47 -23.97
C ALA A 200 -9.86 -12.29 -22.66
N ASP A 201 -11.09 -12.54 -22.21
CA ASP A 201 -11.38 -13.18 -20.92
C ASP A 201 -11.94 -14.61 -21.01
N GLY A 202 -12.06 -15.18 -22.21
CA GLY A 202 -12.70 -16.46 -22.48
C GLY A 202 -14.21 -16.36 -22.72
N HIS A 203 -14.83 -15.22 -22.41
CA HIS A 203 -16.25 -14.95 -22.71
C HIS A 203 -16.43 -14.39 -24.12
N GLU A 204 -15.34 -14.01 -24.82
CA GLU A 204 -15.42 -13.40 -26.13
C GLU A 204 -16.09 -14.29 -27.18
N LYS A 205 -16.67 -13.63 -28.19
CA LYS A 205 -17.15 -14.30 -29.41
C LYS A 205 -16.08 -14.25 -30.50
N VAL A 206 -16.23 -15.10 -31.51
CA VAL A 206 -15.24 -15.27 -32.57
C VAL A 206 -14.81 -13.96 -33.27
N PRO A 207 -15.66 -12.94 -33.53
CA PRO A 207 -15.19 -11.70 -34.14
C PRO A 207 -14.15 -10.97 -33.28
N ALA A 208 -14.40 -10.84 -31.96
CA ALA A 208 -13.46 -10.18 -31.06
C ALA A 208 -12.19 -11.01 -30.85
N ALA A 209 -12.33 -12.34 -30.73
CA ALA A 209 -11.19 -13.25 -30.62
C ALA A 209 -10.24 -13.13 -31.83
N PHE A 210 -10.78 -13.10 -33.05
CA PHE A 210 -9.97 -13.04 -34.26
C PHE A 210 -9.35 -11.67 -34.50
N ILE A 211 -10.05 -10.59 -34.16
CA ILE A 211 -9.48 -9.25 -34.21
C ILE A 211 -8.34 -9.11 -33.19
N ARG A 212 -8.52 -9.59 -31.95
CA ARG A 212 -7.45 -9.67 -30.95
C ARG A 212 -6.24 -10.45 -31.48
N LYS A 213 -6.47 -11.67 -31.99
CA LYS A 213 -5.43 -12.54 -32.55
C LYS A 213 -4.73 -11.89 -33.75
N ALA A 214 -5.45 -11.16 -34.60
CA ALA A 214 -4.87 -10.45 -35.75
C ALA A 214 -3.98 -9.28 -35.31
N ILE A 215 -4.41 -8.47 -34.33
CA ILE A 215 -3.58 -7.38 -33.76
C ILE A 215 -2.30 -7.96 -33.15
N ALA A 216 -2.42 -9.00 -32.33
CA ALA A 216 -1.26 -9.66 -31.72
C ALA A 216 -0.32 -10.27 -32.77
N ALA A 217 -0.87 -10.93 -33.80
CA ALA A 217 -0.09 -11.47 -34.92
C ALA A 217 0.69 -10.36 -35.64
N LYS A 218 0.06 -9.22 -35.92
CA LYS A 218 0.73 -8.08 -36.57
C LYS A 218 1.91 -7.57 -35.76
N ARG A 219 1.72 -7.39 -34.45
CA ARG A 219 2.79 -6.96 -33.54
C ARG A 219 3.94 -7.98 -33.45
N LEU A 220 3.62 -9.27 -33.45
CA LEU A 220 4.63 -10.34 -33.44
C LEU A 220 5.43 -10.39 -34.75
N VAL A 221 4.76 -10.28 -35.90
CA VAL A 221 5.42 -10.20 -37.22
C VAL A 221 6.34 -8.97 -37.29
N ASP A 222 5.91 -7.83 -36.77
CA ASP A 222 6.74 -6.61 -36.72
C ASP A 222 7.99 -6.77 -35.82
N LEU A 223 7.97 -7.73 -34.90
CA LEU A 223 9.11 -8.11 -34.05
C LEU A 223 9.97 -9.24 -34.64
N GLY A 224 9.63 -9.74 -35.83
CA GLY A 224 10.35 -10.83 -36.50
C GLY A 224 9.93 -12.24 -36.09
N GLU A 225 8.83 -12.38 -35.34
CA GLU A 225 8.27 -13.67 -34.94
C GLU A 225 7.29 -14.23 -35.99
N ARG A 226 7.11 -15.55 -36.00
CA ARG A 226 6.08 -16.22 -36.81
C ARG A 226 4.92 -16.68 -35.92
N PRO A 227 3.79 -15.95 -35.87
CA PRO A 227 2.71 -16.24 -34.92
C PRO A 227 1.82 -17.40 -35.39
N THR A 228 1.23 -18.10 -34.41
CA THR A 228 0.23 -19.15 -34.64
C THR A 228 -1.20 -18.59 -34.48
N PHE A 229 -2.05 -18.74 -35.48
CA PHE A 229 -3.44 -18.26 -35.47
C PHE A 229 -4.40 -19.41 -35.14
N GLU A 230 -4.82 -19.50 -33.88
CA GLU A 230 -5.68 -20.59 -33.39
C GLU A 230 -7.13 -20.46 -33.91
N ILE A 231 -7.65 -21.55 -34.50
CA ILE A 231 -9.05 -21.73 -34.87
C ILE A 231 -9.61 -22.97 -34.16
N TRP A 232 -10.80 -22.85 -33.58
CA TRP A 232 -11.51 -23.99 -33.00
C TRP A 232 -12.32 -24.71 -34.08
N GLY A 233 -12.07 -26.01 -34.23
CA GLY A 233 -12.61 -26.83 -35.33
C GLY A 233 -11.88 -26.65 -36.65
N ASP A 234 -12.54 -27.05 -37.74
CA ASP A 234 -11.98 -27.02 -39.10
C ASP A 234 -12.10 -25.66 -39.81
N GLY A 235 -12.89 -24.73 -39.26
CA GLY A 235 -13.12 -23.39 -39.80
C GLY A 235 -14.26 -23.29 -40.81
N THR A 236 -14.91 -24.40 -41.17
CA THR A 236 -15.98 -24.44 -42.18
C THR A 236 -17.33 -23.99 -41.64
N GLN A 237 -17.50 -23.96 -40.31
CA GLN A 237 -18.75 -23.58 -39.67
C GLN A 237 -19.17 -22.14 -40.04
N ARG A 238 -20.46 -21.97 -40.38
CA ARG A 238 -21.00 -20.69 -40.89
C ARG A 238 -21.83 -19.95 -39.85
N ARG A 239 -21.65 -18.64 -39.75
CA ARG A 239 -22.41 -17.76 -38.83
C ARG A 239 -22.64 -16.40 -39.47
N SER A 240 -23.78 -15.77 -39.20
CA SER A 240 -23.95 -14.33 -39.42
C SER A 240 -23.57 -13.52 -38.18
N PHE A 241 -23.08 -12.31 -38.40
CA PHE A 241 -22.56 -11.41 -37.35
C PHE A 241 -23.16 -10.02 -37.52
N LEU A 242 -23.81 -9.51 -36.48
CA LEU A 242 -24.46 -8.19 -36.54
C LEU A 242 -23.62 -7.15 -35.79
N TYR A 243 -23.35 -6.01 -36.42
CA TYR A 243 -22.66 -4.92 -35.74
C TYR A 243 -23.57 -4.23 -34.70
N ILE A 244 -22.98 -3.81 -33.57
CA ILE A 244 -23.71 -3.31 -32.40
C ILE A 244 -24.68 -2.15 -32.70
N ASP A 245 -24.29 -1.17 -33.51
CA ASP A 245 -25.15 -0.02 -33.82
C ASP A 245 -26.45 -0.45 -34.52
N ASP A 246 -26.36 -1.46 -35.40
CA ASP A 246 -27.52 -2.01 -36.10
C ASP A 246 -28.43 -2.79 -35.14
N ALA A 247 -27.85 -3.50 -34.17
CA ALA A 247 -28.59 -4.19 -33.11
C ALA A 247 -29.35 -3.19 -32.22
N VAL A 248 -28.70 -2.12 -31.74
CA VAL A 248 -29.34 -1.09 -30.91
C VAL A 248 -30.45 -0.37 -31.67
N ARG A 249 -30.24 -0.08 -32.95
CA ARG A 249 -31.28 0.51 -33.81
C ARG A 249 -32.49 -0.41 -33.98
N ALA A 250 -32.28 -1.72 -34.09
CA ALA A 250 -33.38 -2.69 -34.13
C ALA A 250 -34.17 -2.71 -32.82
N VAL A 251 -33.47 -2.69 -31.68
CA VAL A 251 -34.08 -2.64 -30.34
C VAL A 251 -34.94 -1.41 -30.17
N ALA A 252 -34.43 -0.22 -30.52
CA ALA A 252 -35.17 1.03 -30.43
C ALA A 252 -36.45 0.99 -31.29
N LEU A 253 -36.35 0.59 -32.56
CA LEU A 253 -37.50 0.46 -33.45
C LEU A 253 -38.54 -0.55 -32.94
N LEU A 254 -38.09 -1.66 -32.36
CA LEU A 254 -38.98 -2.68 -31.81
C LEU A 254 -39.72 -2.18 -30.56
N MET A 255 -39.09 -1.35 -29.74
CA MET A 255 -39.72 -0.74 -28.56
C MET A 255 -40.73 0.36 -28.91
N ASP A 256 -40.53 1.03 -30.03
CA ASP A 256 -41.42 2.06 -30.55
C ASP A 256 -42.56 1.49 -31.41
N ALA A 257 -42.44 0.24 -31.86
CA ALA A 257 -43.46 -0.42 -32.67
C ALA A 257 -44.79 -0.58 -31.92
N GLU A 258 -45.88 -0.23 -32.59
CA GLU A 258 -47.24 -0.38 -32.08
C GLU A 258 -47.81 -1.79 -32.35
N GLY A 259 -48.81 -2.17 -31.56
CA GLY A 259 -49.51 -3.45 -31.71
C GLY A 259 -48.77 -4.65 -31.08
N ASN A 260 -49.29 -5.84 -31.39
CA ASN A 260 -48.73 -7.10 -30.92
C ASN A 260 -47.66 -7.59 -31.90
N ILE A 261 -46.40 -7.46 -31.50
CA ILE A 261 -45.24 -7.85 -32.32
C ILE A 261 -44.70 -9.18 -31.77
N PRO A 262 -44.59 -10.24 -32.60
CA PRO A 262 -43.99 -11.51 -32.16
C PRO A 262 -42.49 -11.32 -31.87
N ALA A 263 -41.84 -12.33 -31.28
CA ALA A 263 -40.38 -12.34 -31.19
C ALA A 263 -39.76 -12.22 -32.59
N LEU A 264 -38.77 -11.34 -32.76
CA LEU A 264 -38.14 -11.05 -34.06
C LEU A 264 -36.67 -11.42 -34.08
N ASN A 265 -36.20 -11.88 -35.23
CA ASN A 265 -34.78 -11.98 -35.51
C ASN A 265 -34.13 -10.59 -35.57
N ILE A 266 -33.01 -10.43 -34.87
CA ILE A 266 -32.13 -9.27 -34.96
C ILE A 266 -30.74 -9.79 -35.33
N GLY A 267 -30.46 -9.84 -36.63
CA GLY A 267 -29.25 -10.45 -37.17
C GLY A 267 -28.85 -9.93 -38.54
N SER A 268 -27.64 -10.28 -38.96
CA SER A 268 -27.24 -10.18 -40.37
C SER A 268 -27.84 -11.35 -41.14
N ASP A 269 -28.30 -11.10 -42.36
CA ASP A 269 -28.74 -12.11 -43.33
C ASP A 269 -27.59 -12.59 -44.22
N HIS A 270 -26.36 -12.17 -43.92
CA HIS A 270 -25.15 -12.61 -44.58
C HIS A 270 -24.29 -13.43 -43.60
N ALA A 271 -24.08 -14.72 -43.90
CA ALA A 271 -23.22 -15.60 -43.13
C ALA A 271 -21.82 -15.72 -43.74
N LEU A 272 -20.80 -15.77 -42.87
CA LEU A 272 -19.41 -16.10 -43.20
C LEU A 272 -19.02 -17.44 -42.57
N THR A 273 -18.10 -18.15 -43.19
CA THR A 273 -17.34 -19.21 -42.51
C THR A 273 -16.42 -18.58 -41.46
N VAL A 274 -16.07 -19.36 -40.45
CA VAL A 274 -15.05 -18.95 -39.47
C VAL A 274 -13.71 -18.71 -40.17
N HIS A 275 -13.36 -19.49 -41.18
CA HIS A 275 -12.16 -19.25 -41.98
C HIS A 275 -12.17 -17.89 -42.70
N GLU A 276 -13.26 -17.55 -43.41
CA GLU A 276 -13.44 -16.24 -44.08
C GLU A 276 -13.33 -15.08 -43.08
N LEU A 277 -13.86 -15.24 -41.87
CA LEU A 277 -13.73 -14.23 -40.81
C LEU A 277 -12.28 -14.07 -40.33
N ALA A 278 -11.51 -15.16 -40.24
CA ALA A 278 -10.10 -15.13 -39.87
C ALA A 278 -9.26 -14.39 -40.94
N GLU A 279 -9.46 -14.73 -42.21
CA GLU A 279 -8.80 -14.05 -43.34
C GLU A 279 -9.16 -12.56 -43.38
N MET A 280 -10.44 -12.22 -43.18
CA MET A 280 -10.87 -10.83 -43.12
C MET A 280 -10.19 -10.08 -41.97
N SER A 281 -10.07 -10.71 -40.79
CA SER A 281 -9.42 -10.11 -39.62
C SER A 281 -7.92 -9.85 -39.85
N LEU A 282 -7.20 -10.79 -40.48
CA LEU A 282 -5.80 -10.61 -40.88
C LEU A 282 -5.66 -9.49 -41.91
N SER A 283 -6.55 -9.43 -42.91
CA SER A 283 -6.49 -8.40 -43.94
C SER A 283 -6.65 -6.97 -43.39
N LEU A 284 -7.38 -6.81 -42.27
CA LEU A 284 -7.61 -5.51 -41.63
C LEU A 284 -6.35 -4.96 -40.94
N VAL A 285 -5.44 -5.83 -40.51
CA VAL A 285 -4.13 -5.45 -39.94
C VAL A 285 -3.00 -5.49 -40.98
N GLY A 286 -3.34 -5.68 -42.25
CA GLY A 286 -2.38 -5.74 -43.35
C GLY A 286 -1.58 -7.04 -43.44
N LEU A 287 -2.08 -8.12 -42.83
CA LEU A 287 -1.52 -9.47 -42.94
C LEU A 287 -2.29 -10.33 -43.95
N THR A 288 -1.62 -11.37 -44.42
CA THR A 288 -2.15 -12.41 -45.31
C THR A 288 -2.10 -13.77 -44.61
N PRO A 289 -2.86 -14.77 -45.07
CA PRO A 289 -2.80 -16.15 -44.55
C PRO A 289 -1.39 -16.76 -44.51
N SER A 290 -0.46 -16.31 -45.35
CA SER A 290 0.94 -16.79 -45.36
C SER A 290 1.81 -16.23 -44.22
N ASP A 291 1.40 -15.13 -43.59
CA ASP A 291 2.17 -14.47 -42.52
C ASP A 291 2.00 -15.17 -41.16
N VAL A 292 1.03 -16.09 -41.05
CA VAL A 292 0.69 -16.80 -39.81
C VAL A 292 0.61 -18.30 -40.05
N GLU A 293 0.73 -19.09 -38.98
CA GLU A 293 0.46 -20.52 -39.03
C GLU A 293 -0.91 -20.83 -38.42
N PHE A 294 -1.87 -21.28 -39.22
CA PHE A 294 -3.18 -21.67 -38.69
C PHE A 294 -3.09 -22.97 -37.88
N VAL A 295 -3.45 -22.90 -36.60
CA VAL A 295 -3.47 -24.07 -35.71
C VAL A 295 -4.93 -24.42 -35.40
N ARG A 296 -5.33 -25.64 -35.73
CA ARG A 296 -6.67 -26.17 -35.43
C ARG A 296 -6.68 -26.85 -34.08
N GLN A 297 -7.63 -26.51 -33.22
CA GLN A 297 -7.83 -27.18 -31.94
C GLN A 297 -9.22 -27.81 -31.85
N GLU A 298 -9.28 -29.00 -31.25
CA GLU A 298 -10.53 -29.64 -30.87
C GLU A 298 -11.08 -28.97 -29.60
N ARG A 299 -12.09 -28.13 -29.78
CA ARG A 299 -12.76 -27.32 -28.74
C ARG A 299 -14.25 -27.20 -29.09
N PRO A 300 -15.11 -26.68 -28.19
CA PRO A 300 -16.53 -26.49 -28.50
C PRO A 300 -16.74 -25.54 -29.69
N VAL A 301 -17.32 -26.03 -30.80
CA VAL A 301 -17.57 -25.23 -32.03
C VAL A 301 -19.04 -24.81 -32.22
N GLY A 302 -19.95 -25.40 -31.44
CA GLY A 302 -21.40 -25.20 -31.55
C GLY A 302 -21.99 -25.92 -32.76
N VAL A 303 -23.06 -25.36 -33.35
CA VAL A 303 -23.76 -25.92 -34.52
C VAL A 303 -22.96 -25.85 -35.83
N ALA A 304 -23.36 -26.54 -36.89
CA ALA A 304 -22.65 -26.47 -38.18
C ALA A 304 -22.84 -25.10 -38.87
N GLY A 305 -24.09 -24.62 -38.96
CA GLY A 305 -24.40 -23.36 -39.64
C GLY A 305 -25.65 -22.66 -39.09
N ARG A 306 -25.66 -21.33 -39.11
CA ARG A 306 -26.87 -20.51 -38.92
C ARG A 306 -26.72 -19.10 -39.49
N ASN A 307 -27.80 -18.61 -40.08
CA ASN A 307 -27.98 -17.29 -40.65
C ASN A 307 -29.37 -16.76 -40.27
N SER A 308 -29.54 -15.43 -40.27
CA SER A 308 -30.79 -14.79 -39.88
C SER A 308 -31.71 -14.64 -41.09
N ASN A 309 -32.96 -15.11 -40.99
CA ASN A 309 -33.98 -14.66 -41.94
C ASN A 309 -34.55 -13.33 -41.46
N ASN A 310 -34.38 -12.28 -42.27
CA ASN A 310 -34.76 -10.91 -41.93
C ASN A 310 -36.08 -10.45 -42.60
N GLU A 311 -36.86 -11.34 -43.23
CA GLU A 311 -38.09 -10.97 -43.92
C GLU A 311 -39.12 -10.38 -42.96
N LEU A 312 -39.34 -11.02 -41.80
CA LEU A 312 -40.35 -10.61 -40.83
C LEU A 312 -39.99 -9.26 -40.16
N VAL A 313 -38.74 -9.11 -39.70
CA VAL A 313 -38.27 -7.85 -39.11
C VAL A 313 -38.27 -6.70 -40.12
N SER A 314 -37.95 -6.97 -41.39
CA SER A 314 -38.06 -5.97 -42.46
C SER A 314 -39.50 -5.56 -42.71
N ALA A 315 -40.44 -6.52 -42.74
CA ALA A 315 -41.84 -6.26 -42.99
C ALA A 315 -42.50 -5.45 -41.87
N LEU A 316 -42.15 -5.74 -40.61
CA LEU A 316 -42.79 -5.10 -39.45
C LEU A 316 -42.11 -3.79 -39.03
N LEU A 317 -40.78 -3.68 -39.13
CA LEU A 317 -40.03 -2.53 -38.61
C LEU A 317 -39.34 -1.70 -39.70
N SER A 318 -39.42 -2.11 -40.98
CA SER A 318 -38.61 -1.50 -42.05
C SER A 318 -37.12 -1.46 -41.73
N TRP A 319 -36.64 -2.45 -40.97
CA TRP A 319 -35.25 -2.54 -40.51
C TRP A 319 -34.46 -3.57 -41.32
N ARG A 320 -33.25 -3.19 -41.73
CA ARG A 320 -32.20 -4.08 -42.26
C ARG A 320 -30.84 -3.64 -41.70
N PRO A 321 -29.85 -4.54 -41.58
CA PRO A 321 -28.46 -4.17 -41.28
C PRO A 321 -27.94 -3.17 -42.31
N ARG A 322 -27.16 -2.18 -41.88
CA ARG A 322 -26.56 -1.15 -42.74
C ARG A 322 -25.04 -1.23 -42.78
N ILE A 323 -24.43 -1.83 -41.76
CA ILE A 323 -22.98 -1.85 -41.59
C ILE A 323 -22.45 -3.20 -42.10
N THR A 324 -21.51 -3.14 -43.04
CA THR A 324 -20.88 -4.34 -43.60
C THR A 324 -20.00 -5.02 -42.56
N HIS A 325 -19.73 -6.33 -42.72
CA HIS A 325 -18.80 -7.03 -41.82
C HIS A 325 -17.42 -6.37 -41.80
N ARG A 326 -16.92 -5.90 -42.95
CA ARG A 326 -15.61 -5.23 -43.05
C ARG A 326 -15.58 -3.93 -42.24
N ASP A 327 -16.59 -3.09 -42.36
CA ASP A 327 -16.65 -1.81 -41.64
C ASP A 327 -16.83 -2.03 -40.13
N GLY A 328 -17.72 -2.95 -39.74
CA GLY A 328 -17.96 -3.26 -38.34
C GLY A 328 -16.74 -3.88 -37.67
N LEU A 329 -16.03 -4.80 -38.33
CA LEU A 329 -14.78 -5.38 -37.84
C LEU A 329 -13.67 -4.33 -37.77
N GLY A 330 -13.56 -3.43 -38.75
CA GLY A 330 -12.60 -2.32 -38.71
C GLY A 330 -12.80 -1.40 -37.49
N ARG A 331 -14.04 -1.04 -37.17
CA ARG A 331 -14.34 -0.26 -35.95
C ARG A 331 -14.08 -1.05 -34.67
N THR A 332 -14.32 -2.36 -34.69
CA THR A 332 -14.03 -3.25 -33.55
C THR A 332 -12.52 -3.36 -33.33
N LEU A 333 -11.74 -3.45 -34.40
CA LEU A 333 -10.28 -3.45 -34.38
C LEU A 333 -9.74 -2.20 -33.72
N GLN A 334 -10.18 -1.01 -34.14
CA GLN A 334 -9.73 0.25 -33.54
C GLN A 334 -9.93 0.28 -32.03
N TRP A 335 -11.07 -0.23 -31.57
CA TRP A 335 -11.36 -0.30 -30.14
C TRP A 335 -10.51 -1.35 -29.41
N ILE A 336 -10.39 -2.58 -29.94
CA ILE A 336 -9.59 -3.63 -29.32
C ILE A 336 -8.10 -3.25 -29.31
N GLU A 337 -7.59 -2.64 -30.38
CA GLU A 337 -6.21 -2.15 -30.45
C GLU A 337 -5.94 -1.15 -29.32
N SER A 338 -6.87 -0.22 -29.08
CA SER A 338 -6.73 0.71 -27.94
C SER A 338 -6.76 0.00 -26.59
N GLN A 339 -7.49 -1.12 -26.44
CA GLN A 339 -7.46 -1.91 -25.20
C GLN A 339 -6.12 -2.65 -25.05
N VAL A 340 -5.61 -3.24 -26.13
CA VAL A 340 -4.29 -3.91 -26.15
C VAL A 340 -3.18 -2.94 -25.79
N ASP A 341 -3.20 -1.72 -26.34
CA ASP A 341 -2.18 -0.69 -26.05
C ASP A 341 -2.22 -0.23 -24.59
N LEU A 342 -3.36 -0.34 -23.89
CA LEU A 342 -3.49 -0.05 -22.47
C LEU A 342 -2.95 -1.18 -21.57
N GLU A 343 -2.99 -2.43 -22.05
CA GLU A 343 -2.57 -3.61 -21.28
C GLU A 343 -1.14 -4.06 -21.58
N ILE A 344 -0.53 -3.58 -22.67
CA ILE A 344 0.79 -4.05 -23.11
C ILE A 344 1.92 -3.68 -22.12
N PRO A 345 2.75 -4.64 -21.68
CA PRO A 345 3.87 -4.36 -20.79
C PRO A 345 4.93 -3.41 -21.39
N SER A 346 5.48 -2.53 -20.55
CA SER A 346 6.59 -1.64 -20.90
C SER A 346 7.90 -2.40 -21.11
N ASP A 347 8.12 -3.48 -20.36
CA ASP A 347 9.28 -4.36 -20.47
C ASP A 347 9.23 -5.22 -21.76
N PRO A 348 10.25 -5.14 -22.64
CA PRO A 348 10.34 -5.96 -23.85
C PRO A 348 10.22 -7.47 -23.63
N ALA A 349 10.76 -8.03 -22.53
CA ALA A 349 10.74 -9.47 -22.30
C ALA A 349 9.32 -9.99 -22.03
N HIS A 350 8.56 -9.25 -21.21
CA HIS A 350 7.17 -9.57 -20.90
C HIS A 350 6.21 -9.26 -22.06
N ARG A 351 6.57 -8.33 -22.95
CA ARG A 351 5.76 -7.95 -24.11
C ARG A 351 5.52 -9.12 -25.07
N ILE A 352 6.56 -9.88 -25.43
CA ILE A 352 6.43 -11.01 -26.35
C ILE A 352 5.52 -12.09 -25.74
N GLY A 353 5.75 -12.45 -24.47
CA GLY A 353 4.90 -13.41 -23.75
C GLY A 353 3.43 -12.97 -23.68
N PHE A 354 3.18 -11.68 -23.43
CA PHE A 354 1.83 -11.12 -23.45
C PHE A 354 1.16 -11.25 -24.83
N LEU A 355 1.86 -10.89 -25.91
CA LEU A 355 1.32 -10.99 -27.27
C LEU A 355 0.99 -12.45 -27.66
N HIS A 356 1.85 -13.41 -27.29
CA HIS A 356 1.54 -14.83 -27.48
C HIS A 356 0.31 -15.28 -26.69
N SER A 357 0.10 -14.75 -25.48
CA SER A 357 -1.09 -15.09 -24.70
C SER A 357 -2.39 -14.66 -25.40
N LEU A 358 -2.37 -13.54 -26.14
CA LEU A 358 -3.50 -13.06 -26.95
C LEU A 358 -3.78 -13.92 -28.19
N MET A 359 -2.85 -14.78 -28.62
CA MET A 359 -3.00 -15.66 -29.79
C MET A 359 -3.90 -16.87 -29.56
N SER A 360 -4.27 -17.17 -28.31
CA SER A 360 -5.14 -18.30 -27.94
C SER A 360 -6.42 -17.83 -27.23
N SER A 361 -7.47 -18.65 -27.26
CA SER A 361 -8.69 -18.46 -26.47
C SER A 361 -8.82 -19.59 -25.44
N ARG A 362 -9.45 -19.32 -24.30
CA ARG A 362 -9.67 -20.31 -23.23
C ARG A 362 -11.11 -20.79 -23.15
N VAL A 363 -11.29 -22.04 -22.75
CA VAL A 363 -12.60 -22.56 -22.29
C VAL A 363 -12.71 -22.25 -20.80
N VAL A 364 -13.84 -21.66 -20.39
CA VAL A 364 -14.12 -21.21 -19.03
C VAL A 364 -15.07 -22.20 -18.39
N ASN A 365 -14.64 -22.89 -17.33
CA ASN A 365 -15.56 -23.65 -16.49
C ASN A 365 -16.17 -22.72 -15.44
N LEU A 366 -17.50 -22.58 -15.47
CA LEU A 366 -18.29 -21.85 -14.48
C LEU A 366 -18.64 -22.73 -13.27
N GLN A 367 -18.42 -24.05 -13.36
CA GLN A 367 -18.45 -24.89 -12.16
C GLN A 367 -17.35 -24.45 -11.21
N LYS A 368 -17.68 -24.53 -9.93
CA LYS A 368 -16.82 -24.11 -8.82
C LYS A 368 -15.70 -25.12 -8.65
N ASP A 369 -14.76 -25.15 -9.61
CA ASP A 369 -13.63 -26.08 -9.63
C ASP A 369 -12.65 -25.79 -8.50
N THR A 370 -12.69 -24.58 -7.92
CA THR A 370 -11.86 -24.21 -6.78
C THR A 370 -12.69 -23.51 -5.72
N LEU A 371 -12.94 -24.23 -4.62
CA LEU A 371 -13.46 -23.65 -3.38
C LEU A 371 -12.28 -23.20 -2.53
N ILE A 372 -12.19 -21.90 -2.26
CA ILE A 372 -11.20 -21.31 -1.37
C ILE A 372 -11.86 -21.05 -0.01
N LYS A 373 -11.29 -21.60 1.06
CA LYS A 373 -11.82 -21.52 2.42
C LYS A 373 -11.08 -20.46 3.22
N PHE A 374 -11.82 -19.50 3.76
CA PHE A 374 -11.32 -18.48 4.68
C PHE A 374 -11.69 -18.85 6.11
N ALA A 375 -10.72 -19.27 6.92
CA ALA A 375 -10.89 -19.48 8.35
C ALA A 375 -10.92 -18.14 9.09
N LEU A 376 -12.09 -17.77 9.62
CA LEU A 376 -12.26 -16.62 10.50
C LEU A 376 -12.02 -17.08 11.94
N LEU A 377 -10.90 -16.68 12.51
CA LEU A 377 -10.51 -17.04 13.88
C LEU A 377 -11.08 -15.99 14.82
N LEU A 378 -12.16 -16.35 15.54
CA LEU A 378 -12.98 -15.39 16.27
C LEU A 378 -13.04 -15.74 17.77
N PRO A 379 -12.15 -15.17 18.59
CA PRO A 379 -12.27 -15.18 20.04
C PRO A 379 -13.47 -14.33 20.47
N VAL A 380 -14.38 -14.90 21.27
CA VAL A 380 -15.60 -14.21 21.74
C VAL A 380 -15.72 -14.38 23.26
N THR A 381 -16.07 -13.30 23.95
CA THR A 381 -16.41 -13.34 25.39
C THR A 381 -17.62 -12.47 25.68
N SER A 382 -18.49 -12.91 26.59
CA SER A 382 -19.63 -12.14 27.08
C SER A 382 -19.23 -11.03 28.07
N ARG A 383 -17.95 -10.90 28.41
CA ARG A 383 -17.48 -10.03 29.50
C ARG A 383 -16.85 -8.73 28.97
N PRO A 384 -17.03 -7.58 29.66
CA PRO A 384 -17.77 -7.41 30.91
C PRO A 384 -19.30 -7.28 30.74
N ASP A 385 -19.79 -7.06 29.51
CA ASP A 385 -21.20 -6.82 29.20
C ASP A 385 -21.74 -7.82 28.16
N PRO A 386 -22.56 -8.81 28.58
CA PRO A 386 -23.10 -9.83 27.68
C PRO A 386 -24.03 -9.26 26.61
N GLU A 387 -24.78 -8.20 26.91
CA GLU A 387 -25.67 -7.59 25.93
C GLU A 387 -24.90 -6.86 24.84
N GLN A 388 -23.81 -6.16 25.23
CA GLN A 388 -22.93 -5.52 24.25
C GLN A 388 -22.23 -6.55 23.37
N CYS A 389 -21.79 -7.69 23.94
CA CYS A 389 -21.24 -8.80 23.18
C CYS A 389 -22.21 -9.28 22.08
N ILE A 390 -23.47 -9.53 22.43
CA ILE A 390 -24.49 -9.96 21.47
C ILE A 390 -24.77 -8.90 20.40
N ARG A 391 -24.82 -7.61 20.77
CA ARG A 391 -24.97 -6.51 19.80
C ARG A 391 -23.81 -6.43 18.82
N ASN A 392 -22.57 -6.56 19.32
CA ASN A 392 -21.37 -6.57 18.49
C ASN A 392 -21.39 -7.75 17.53
N LEU A 393 -21.66 -8.96 18.03
CA LEU A 393 -21.68 -10.17 17.22
C LEU A 393 -22.78 -10.13 16.14
N ASN A 394 -23.95 -9.58 16.45
CA ASN A 394 -25.02 -9.41 15.46
C ASN A 394 -24.64 -8.37 14.38
N THR A 395 -23.94 -7.30 14.77
CA THR A 395 -23.42 -6.31 13.83
C THR A 395 -22.35 -6.92 12.92
N PHE A 396 -21.41 -7.66 13.51
CA PHE A 396 -20.40 -8.44 12.80
C PHE A 396 -21.05 -9.42 11.82
N ALA A 397 -22.00 -10.26 12.27
CA ALA A 397 -22.68 -11.26 11.44
C ALA A 397 -23.40 -10.65 10.24
N ARG A 398 -24.12 -9.53 10.45
CA ARG A 398 -24.75 -8.77 9.37
C ARG A 398 -23.73 -8.17 8.39
N SER A 399 -22.65 -7.60 8.90
CA SER A 399 -21.58 -7.05 8.06
C SER A 399 -20.85 -8.15 7.28
N LEU A 400 -20.69 -9.34 7.86
CA LEU A 400 -20.10 -10.49 7.21
C LEU A 400 -21.04 -11.06 6.14
N GLU A 401 -22.34 -11.14 6.41
CA GLU A 401 -23.35 -11.61 5.45
C GLU A 401 -23.31 -10.76 4.18
N THR A 402 -23.42 -9.44 4.34
CA THR A 402 -23.39 -8.47 3.24
C THR A 402 -22.03 -8.47 2.52
N SER A 403 -20.94 -8.34 3.26
CA SER A 403 -19.59 -8.22 2.68
C SER A 403 -19.11 -9.48 1.96
N THR A 404 -19.57 -10.67 2.35
CA THR A 404 -19.19 -11.95 1.72
C THR A 404 -20.22 -12.47 0.71
N TRP A 405 -21.38 -11.82 0.58
CA TRP A 405 -22.48 -12.32 -0.25
C TRP A 405 -22.03 -12.56 -1.69
N ARG A 406 -21.37 -11.56 -2.29
CA ARG A 406 -20.85 -11.63 -3.65
C ARG A 406 -19.83 -12.75 -3.79
N ASP A 407 -18.86 -12.84 -2.90
CA ASP A 407 -17.81 -13.85 -2.94
C ASP A 407 -18.34 -15.31 -2.85
N ARG A 408 -19.47 -15.48 -2.16
CA ARG A 408 -20.14 -16.79 -1.97
C ARG A 408 -21.07 -17.17 -3.13
N ASN A 409 -21.64 -16.18 -3.82
CA ASN A 409 -22.74 -16.38 -4.77
C ASN A 409 -22.39 -16.03 -6.23
N GLU A 410 -21.36 -15.20 -6.46
CA GLU A 410 -20.92 -14.81 -7.80
C GLU A 410 -20.46 -16.03 -8.61
N ILE A 411 -20.96 -16.10 -9.85
CA ILE A 411 -20.68 -17.21 -10.77
C ILE A 411 -19.32 -16.96 -11.42
N CYS A 412 -18.31 -17.66 -10.91
CA CYS A 412 -16.95 -17.61 -11.41
C CYS A 412 -16.25 -18.95 -11.12
N SER A 413 -15.07 -19.16 -11.71
CA SER A 413 -14.28 -20.39 -11.53
C SER A 413 -13.83 -20.64 -10.09
N THR A 414 -13.86 -19.60 -9.23
CA THR A 414 -13.37 -19.65 -7.85
C THR A 414 -14.43 -19.13 -6.89
N ARG A 415 -14.91 -19.99 -5.99
CA ARG A 415 -15.84 -19.60 -4.91
C ARG A 415 -15.04 -19.38 -3.63
N PHE A 416 -15.42 -18.38 -2.85
CA PHE A 416 -14.89 -18.21 -1.51
C PHE A 416 -15.97 -18.54 -0.47
N GLU A 417 -15.59 -19.23 0.59
CA GLU A 417 -16.47 -19.52 1.71
C GLU A 417 -15.80 -19.18 3.04
N PRO A 418 -16.50 -18.45 3.93
CA PRO A 418 -16.04 -18.25 5.30
C PRO A 418 -16.34 -19.48 6.15
N TYR A 419 -15.34 -19.93 6.90
CA TYR A 419 -15.41 -20.97 7.93
C TYR A 419 -15.14 -20.28 9.26
N ILE A 420 -16.14 -20.24 10.14
CA ILE A 420 -16.08 -19.44 11.36
C ILE A 420 -15.66 -20.34 12.53
N TYR A 421 -14.49 -20.06 13.10
CA TYR A 421 -13.97 -20.79 14.26
C TYR A 421 -14.12 -19.91 15.49
N LEU A 422 -15.15 -20.22 16.29
CA LEU A 422 -15.41 -19.54 17.56
C LEU A 422 -14.50 -20.12 18.65
N ALA A 423 -13.78 -19.26 19.35
CA ALA A 423 -13.09 -19.62 20.59
C ALA A 423 -13.79 -18.96 21.77
N ILE A 424 -14.37 -19.77 22.65
CA ILE A 424 -15.13 -19.32 23.82
C ILE A 424 -14.43 -19.84 25.08
N ASP A 425 -14.23 -18.97 26.07
CA ASP A 425 -13.66 -19.37 27.36
C ASP A 425 -14.54 -20.43 28.02
N HIS A 426 -13.93 -21.48 28.60
CA HIS A 426 -14.65 -22.58 29.28
C HIS A 426 -15.52 -22.15 30.46
N ASP A 427 -15.31 -20.95 30.99
CA ASP A 427 -16.05 -20.37 32.12
C ASP A 427 -17.01 -19.24 31.68
N ASP A 428 -17.34 -19.17 30.38
CA ASP A 428 -18.31 -18.21 29.82
C ASP A 428 -19.70 -18.87 29.68
N ASP A 429 -20.36 -19.08 30.83
CA ASP A 429 -21.67 -19.75 30.92
C ASP A 429 -22.77 -19.11 30.05
N TYR A 430 -22.60 -17.84 29.66
CA TYR A 430 -23.57 -17.12 28.84
C TYR A 430 -23.47 -17.51 27.36
N LEU A 431 -22.27 -17.63 26.80
CA LEU A 431 -22.06 -17.98 25.39
C LEU A 431 -22.02 -19.49 25.16
N LEU A 432 -21.68 -20.26 26.19
CA LEU A 432 -21.63 -21.71 26.09
C LEU A 432 -23.05 -22.31 25.91
N PRO A 433 -23.17 -23.37 25.09
CA PRO A 433 -24.45 -24.02 24.84
C PRO A 433 -25.01 -24.68 26.10
N SER A 434 -26.34 -24.59 26.28
CA SER A 434 -27.06 -25.48 27.19
C SER A 434 -27.13 -26.87 26.53
N SER A 435 -26.82 -27.95 27.26
CA SER A 435 -26.67 -29.32 26.75
C SER A 435 -27.57 -29.67 25.54
N GLY A 436 -26.95 -29.81 24.36
CA GLY A 436 -27.62 -30.24 23.12
C GLY A 436 -28.24 -29.13 22.25
N SER A 437 -28.01 -27.85 22.57
CA SER A 437 -28.43 -26.69 21.75
C SER A 437 -27.25 -25.90 21.21
N ASP A 438 -27.45 -25.12 20.14
CA ASP A 438 -26.47 -24.14 19.67
C ASP A 438 -26.32 -23.03 20.74
N GLY A 439 -25.08 -22.62 21.03
CA GLY A 439 -24.83 -21.47 21.91
C GLY A 439 -25.33 -20.16 21.28
N PRO A 440 -25.56 -19.09 22.05
CA PRO A 440 -26.07 -17.82 21.52
C PRO A 440 -25.25 -17.26 20.35
N ALA A 441 -23.92 -17.39 20.39
CA ALA A 441 -23.04 -16.92 19.33
C ALA A 441 -23.25 -17.68 18.01
N GLU A 442 -23.37 -19.01 18.09
CA GLU A 442 -23.60 -19.87 16.93
C GLU A 442 -24.99 -19.64 16.34
N SER A 443 -26.01 -19.50 17.19
CA SER A 443 -27.38 -19.22 16.79
C SER A 443 -27.50 -17.91 15.98
N ILE A 444 -26.80 -16.84 16.41
CA ILE A 444 -26.76 -15.57 15.68
C ILE A 444 -26.15 -15.76 14.29
N LEU A 445 -24.99 -16.41 14.20
CA LEU A 445 -24.33 -16.64 12.91
C LEU A 445 -25.18 -17.52 11.97
N ARG A 446 -25.85 -18.55 12.50
CA ARG A 446 -26.78 -19.38 11.71
C ARG A 446 -27.98 -18.60 11.20
N SER A 447 -28.51 -17.67 11.99
CA SER A 447 -29.63 -16.82 11.58
C SER A 447 -29.29 -15.91 10.39
N HIS A 448 -28.01 -15.61 10.20
CA HIS A 448 -27.44 -14.87 9.05
C HIS A 448 -26.96 -15.79 7.91
N GLY A 449 -27.37 -17.07 7.90
CA GLY A 449 -27.11 -17.97 6.77
C GLY A 449 -25.69 -18.55 6.69
N PHE A 450 -24.97 -18.60 7.81
CA PHE A 450 -23.68 -19.30 7.92
C PHE A 450 -23.88 -20.71 8.47
N SER A 451 -23.40 -21.73 7.74
CA SER A 451 -23.49 -23.14 8.14
C SER A 451 -22.20 -23.71 8.73
N ASN A 452 -21.05 -23.21 8.25
CA ASN A 452 -19.71 -23.69 8.57
C ASN A 452 -19.17 -22.99 9.83
N ILE A 453 -19.76 -23.30 10.98
CA ILE A 453 -19.40 -22.73 12.29
C ILE A 453 -18.84 -23.85 13.17
N PHE A 454 -17.71 -23.58 13.82
CA PHE A 454 -17.00 -24.53 14.67
C PHE A 454 -16.68 -23.86 16.00
N THR A 455 -17.32 -24.33 17.07
CA THR A 455 -17.13 -23.78 18.41
C THR A 455 -16.11 -24.60 19.19
N THR A 456 -15.05 -23.94 19.66
CA THR A 456 -14.00 -24.51 20.51
C THR A 456 -14.12 -23.94 21.91
N ILE A 457 -14.20 -24.82 22.90
CA ILE A 457 -14.21 -24.47 24.32
C ILE A 457 -12.76 -24.41 24.79
N CYS A 458 -12.32 -23.27 25.32
CA CYS A 458 -10.93 -23.00 25.61
C CYS A 458 -10.64 -22.95 27.12
N GLU A 459 -9.63 -23.72 27.56
CA GLU A 459 -9.20 -23.80 28.97
C GLU A 459 -8.07 -22.81 29.33
N HIS A 460 -7.76 -21.87 28.44
CA HIS A 460 -6.71 -20.88 28.67
C HIS A 460 -7.10 -19.86 29.75
N LYS A 461 -6.09 -19.21 30.33
CA LYS A 461 -6.32 -18.07 31.24
C LYS A 461 -6.98 -16.92 30.49
N LYS A 462 -7.84 -16.18 31.19
CA LYS A 462 -8.57 -15.01 30.64
C LYS A 462 -7.61 -14.03 29.97
N GLY A 463 -8.01 -13.57 28.79
CA GLY A 463 -7.26 -12.60 28.01
C GLY A 463 -6.00 -13.16 27.36
N HIS A 464 -5.90 -14.48 27.10
CA HIS A 464 -4.84 -15.10 26.30
C HIS A 464 -5.28 -15.25 24.83
N VAL A 465 -5.63 -14.14 24.18
CA VAL A 465 -6.21 -14.10 22.81
C VAL A 465 -5.34 -14.83 21.78
N CYS A 466 -4.01 -14.69 21.84
CA CYS A 466 -3.11 -15.36 20.91
C CYS A 466 -3.12 -16.88 21.07
N ALA A 467 -3.41 -17.40 22.27
CA ALA A 467 -3.58 -18.84 22.48
C ALA A 467 -4.86 -19.35 21.81
N LEU A 468 -5.94 -18.58 21.91
CA LEU A 468 -7.22 -18.88 21.24
C LEU A 468 -7.07 -18.90 19.71
N TRP A 469 -6.32 -17.95 19.15
CA TRP A 469 -5.98 -17.96 17.72
C TRP A 469 -5.15 -19.18 17.32
N ARG A 470 -4.15 -19.60 18.13
CA ARG A 470 -3.36 -20.80 17.83
C ARG A 470 -4.23 -22.06 17.79
N ASP A 471 -5.12 -22.24 18.76
CA ASP A 471 -5.97 -23.44 18.83
C ASP A 471 -6.94 -23.51 17.66
N THR A 472 -7.64 -22.41 17.38
CA THR A 472 -8.58 -22.34 16.25
C THR A 472 -7.88 -22.44 14.90
N ALA A 473 -6.72 -21.80 14.73
CA ALA A 473 -5.93 -21.91 13.50
C ALA A 473 -5.47 -23.34 13.23
N ARG A 474 -5.12 -24.10 14.28
CA ARG A 474 -4.71 -25.51 14.13
C ARG A 474 -5.87 -26.38 13.65
N ILE A 475 -7.06 -26.22 14.23
CA ILE A 475 -8.27 -26.93 13.77
C ILE A 475 -8.58 -26.57 12.31
N ALA A 476 -8.51 -25.29 11.96
CA ALA A 476 -8.72 -24.82 10.59
C ALA A 476 -7.68 -25.38 9.60
N TYR A 477 -6.43 -25.55 10.03
CA TYR A 477 -5.35 -26.14 9.25
C TYR A 477 -5.58 -27.62 8.95
N GLU A 478 -6.03 -28.39 9.94
CA GLU A 478 -6.42 -29.80 9.77
C GLU A 478 -7.61 -29.94 8.81
N GLN A 479 -8.58 -29.02 8.86
CA GLN A 479 -9.76 -28.96 7.98
C GLN A 479 -9.49 -28.43 6.57
N GLN A 480 -8.23 -28.28 6.20
CA GLN A 480 -7.80 -27.84 4.87
C GLN A 480 -8.33 -26.46 4.50
N CYS A 481 -8.27 -25.48 5.41
CA CYS A 481 -8.50 -24.07 5.07
C CYS A 481 -7.29 -23.46 4.33
N ASP A 482 -7.56 -22.47 3.48
CA ASP A 482 -6.56 -21.80 2.64
C ASP A 482 -6.07 -20.51 3.29
N TYR A 483 -6.97 -19.72 3.86
CA TYR A 483 -6.64 -18.44 4.50
C TYR A 483 -7.04 -18.43 5.97
N TYR A 484 -6.28 -17.70 6.79
CA TYR A 484 -6.46 -17.57 8.24
C TYR A 484 -6.55 -16.09 8.56
N VAL A 485 -7.72 -15.68 9.02
CA VAL A 485 -8.08 -14.29 9.25
C VAL A 485 -8.20 -14.09 10.76
N LEU A 486 -7.28 -13.32 11.33
CA LEU A 486 -7.30 -13.02 12.76
C LEU A 486 -8.25 -11.85 12.98
N MET A 487 -9.38 -12.08 13.64
CA MET A 487 -10.45 -11.10 13.85
C MET A 487 -10.89 -11.01 15.30
N GLY A 488 -11.49 -9.87 15.65
CA GLY A 488 -12.31 -9.70 16.85
C GLY A 488 -13.80 -9.69 16.49
N ASP A 489 -14.66 -9.96 17.47
CA ASP A 489 -16.14 -9.92 17.38
C ASP A 489 -16.74 -8.50 17.39
N ASP A 490 -15.89 -7.49 17.57
CA ASP A 490 -16.18 -6.06 17.68
C ASP A 490 -15.93 -5.27 16.38
N ILE A 491 -15.73 -5.99 15.26
CA ILE A 491 -15.45 -5.39 13.95
C ILE A 491 -16.69 -5.33 13.06
N GLU A 492 -16.77 -4.29 12.24
CA GLU A 492 -17.74 -4.16 11.15
C GLU A 492 -17.00 -4.10 9.80
N LEU A 493 -17.29 -5.04 8.90
CA LEU A 493 -16.75 -5.07 7.54
C LEU A 493 -17.58 -4.15 6.63
N LEU A 494 -16.94 -3.18 5.99
CA LEU A 494 -17.65 -2.11 5.27
C LEU A 494 -17.71 -2.29 3.75
N ASP A 495 -16.84 -3.15 3.20
CA ASP A 495 -16.69 -3.33 1.76
C ASP A 495 -16.97 -4.78 1.34
N GLU A 496 -17.76 -4.96 0.28
CA GLU A 496 -18.07 -6.27 -0.30
C GLU A 496 -16.90 -6.87 -1.09
N GLY A 497 -16.86 -8.20 -1.21
CA GLY A 497 -15.92 -8.90 -2.09
C GLY A 497 -14.50 -9.01 -1.54
N TRP A 498 -14.33 -8.84 -0.23
CA TRP A 498 -13.01 -8.74 0.39
C TRP A 498 -12.20 -10.04 0.31
N MET A 499 -12.83 -11.23 0.31
CA MET A 499 -12.10 -12.51 0.23
C MET A 499 -11.40 -12.62 -1.13
N ARG A 500 -12.10 -12.24 -2.20
CA ARG A 500 -11.52 -12.17 -3.54
C ARG A 500 -10.39 -11.16 -3.62
N VAL A 501 -10.56 -9.97 -3.05
CA VAL A 501 -9.52 -8.92 -3.03
C VAL A 501 -8.27 -9.43 -2.31
N ILE A 502 -8.42 -10.07 -1.15
CA ILE A 502 -7.30 -10.66 -0.41
C ILE A 502 -6.63 -11.76 -1.24
N HIS A 503 -7.39 -12.69 -1.82
CA HIS A 503 -6.84 -13.76 -2.66
C HIS A 503 -6.02 -13.20 -3.85
N GLN A 504 -6.55 -12.21 -4.56
CA GLN A 504 -5.84 -11.53 -5.65
C GLN A 504 -4.56 -10.82 -5.18
N ARG A 505 -4.60 -10.25 -3.97
CA ARG A 505 -3.47 -9.53 -3.39
C ARG A 505 -2.36 -10.47 -2.97
N PHE A 506 -2.69 -11.63 -2.41
CA PHE A 506 -1.71 -12.69 -2.20
C PHE A 506 -1.06 -13.14 -3.52
N ASN A 507 -1.83 -13.35 -4.59
CA ASN A 507 -1.26 -13.75 -5.88
C ASN A 507 -0.29 -12.69 -6.44
N THR A 508 -0.64 -11.40 -6.30
CA THR A 508 0.23 -10.29 -6.72
C THR A 508 1.50 -10.24 -5.87
N LEU A 509 1.36 -10.35 -4.55
CA LEU A 509 2.45 -10.27 -3.59
C LEU A 509 3.45 -11.43 -3.76
N SER A 510 2.94 -12.64 -3.98
CA SER A 510 3.76 -13.81 -4.27
C SER A 510 4.56 -13.62 -5.58
N ALA A 511 3.96 -13.05 -6.63
CA ALA A 511 4.67 -12.74 -7.86
C ALA A 511 5.76 -11.67 -7.67
N GLU A 512 5.48 -10.61 -6.89
CA GLU A 512 6.44 -9.53 -6.61
C GLU A 512 7.60 -9.98 -5.71
N SER A 513 7.35 -10.90 -4.78
CA SER A 513 8.36 -11.40 -3.84
C SER A 513 9.13 -12.62 -4.36
N GLY A 514 8.78 -13.16 -5.54
CA GLY A 514 9.28 -14.46 -6.01
C GLY A 514 8.82 -15.65 -5.13
N GLY A 515 7.73 -15.47 -4.38
CA GLY A 515 7.18 -16.46 -3.46
C GLY A 515 6.17 -17.39 -4.13
N PRO A 516 5.92 -18.58 -3.55
CA PRO A 516 4.86 -19.47 -4.01
C PRO A 516 3.47 -18.88 -3.73
N PRO A 517 2.41 -19.36 -4.41
CA PRO A 517 1.06 -18.84 -4.21
C PRO A 517 0.64 -18.78 -2.72
N GLY A 518 0.23 -17.59 -2.27
CA GLY A 518 -0.19 -17.36 -0.90
C GLY A 518 0.96 -17.03 0.06
N PHE A 519 2.21 -16.99 -0.38
CA PHE A 519 3.32 -16.55 0.45
C PHE A 519 3.18 -15.06 0.80
N GLY A 520 3.04 -14.76 2.10
CA GLY A 520 2.99 -13.39 2.60
C GLY A 520 2.02 -13.16 3.76
N CYS A 521 1.75 -11.89 4.02
CA CYS A 521 0.76 -11.41 4.99
C CYS A 521 0.03 -10.19 4.43
N VAL A 522 -1.30 -10.20 4.52
CA VAL A 522 -2.17 -9.12 4.03
C VAL A 522 -3.03 -8.60 5.16
N ALA A 523 -2.99 -7.30 5.45
CA ALA A 523 -3.81 -6.69 6.52
C ALA A 523 -4.95 -5.82 5.95
N PHE A 524 -6.05 -5.70 6.69
CA PHE A 524 -7.16 -4.81 6.33
C PHE A 524 -6.77 -3.33 6.53
N THR A 525 -7.54 -2.42 5.91
CA THR A 525 -7.45 -1.00 6.23
C THR A 525 -8.42 -0.68 7.37
N ASP A 526 -7.88 -0.46 8.56
CA ASP A 526 -8.68 -0.05 9.71
C ASP A 526 -8.85 1.47 9.72
N ILE A 527 -10.10 1.91 9.50
CA ILE A 527 -10.42 3.34 9.45
C ILE A 527 -10.48 3.97 10.84
N THR A 528 -10.56 3.16 11.89
CA THR A 528 -10.46 3.64 13.28
C THR A 528 -8.99 3.93 13.64
N PHE A 529 -8.04 3.16 13.08
CA PHE A 529 -6.59 3.33 13.30
C PHE A 529 -5.78 3.50 12.01
N PRO A 530 -5.83 4.68 11.37
CA PRO A 530 -5.09 4.94 10.13
C PRO A 530 -3.58 4.68 10.29
N GLY A 531 -2.99 3.96 9.33
CA GLY A 531 -1.54 3.73 9.27
C GLY A 531 -0.99 2.58 10.11
N MET A 532 -1.83 1.82 10.82
CA MET A 532 -1.43 0.58 11.48
C MET A 532 -2.02 -0.64 10.75
N PRO A 533 -1.20 -1.63 10.36
CA PRO A 533 -1.74 -2.89 9.84
C PRO A 533 -2.36 -3.66 11.01
N THR A 534 -3.69 -3.76 11.01
CA THR A 534 -4.47 -4.55 11.98
C THR A 534 -5.19 -5.69 11.26
N PHE A 535 -5.53 -6.74 12.00
CA PHE A 535 -6.26 -7.91 11.50
C PHE A 535 -5.54 -8.58 10.30
N PRO A 536 -4.34 -9.14 10.49
CA PRO A 536 -3.62 -9.78 9.40
C PRO A 536 -4.33 -11.05 8.92
N VAL A 537 -4.17 -11.29 7.64
CA VAL A 537 -4.52 -12.53 6.96
C VAL A 537 -3.23 -13.20 6.52
N VAL A 538 -3.12 -14.49 6.81
CA VAL A 538 -2.04 -15.35 6.32
C VAL A 538 -2.63 -16.52 5.54
N HIS A 539 -1.87 -17.06 4.60
CA HIS A 539 -2.25 -18.25 3.84
C HIS A 539 -1.80 -19.54 4.54
N ARG A 540 -2.31 -20.68 4.09
CA ARG A 540 -1.88 -22.02 4.46
C ARG A 540 -0.37 -22.22 4.38
N THR A 541 0.29 -21.59 3.40
CA THR A 541 1.75 -21.60 3.29
C THR A 541 2.45 -21.13 4.57
N HIS A 542 1.89 -20.15 5.29
CA HIS A 542 2.39 -19.76 6.60
C HIS A 542 2.31 -20.93 7.59
N MET A 543 1.16 -21.57 7.66
CA MET A 543 0.95 -22.72 8.54
C MET A 543 1.90 -23.87 8.20
N ASP A 544 2.17 -24.12 6.91
CA ASP A 544 3.14 -25.12 6.47
C ASP A 544 4.57 -24.78 6.93
N ILE A 545 4.99 -23.51 6.80
CA ILE A 545 6.30 -23.03 7.29
C ILE A 545 6.43 -23.23 8.81
N PHE A 546 5.35 -22.95 9.54
CA PHE A 546 5.33 -22.89 11.01
C PHE A 546 4.73 -24.14 11.68
N ASN A 547 4.54 -25.25 10.96
CA ASN A 547 3.96 -26.50 11.47
C ASN A 547 2.61 -26.31 12.18
N GLY A 548 1.70 -25.56 11.56
CA GLY A 548 0.35 -25.33 12.07
C GLY A 548 0.24 -24.22 13.13
N GLN A 549 1.32 -23.48 13.39
CA GLN A 549 1.33 -22.38 14.34
C GLN A 549 1.18 -21.02 13.64
N VAL A 550 0.11 -20.28 13.95
CA VAL A 550 -0.17 -18.96 13.35
C VAL A 550 0.62 -17.82 13.99
N VAL A 551 0.92 -17.91 15.29
CA VAL A 551 1.79 -16.97 16.01
C VAL A 551 2.59 -17.74 17.08
N PRO A 552 3.80 -17.30 17.45
CA PRO A 552 4.61 -17.91 18.51
C PRO A 552 3.89 -18.01 19.87
N GLU A 553 4.30 -18.93 20.73
CA GLU A 553 3.64 -19.23 22.02
C GLU A 553 3.80 -18.09 23.05
N GLU A 554 4.88 -17.32 22.90
CA GLU A 554 5.28 -16.22 23.77
C GLU A 554 4.29 -15.05 23.72
N PHE A 555 3.53 -14.92 22.63
CA PHE A 555 2.48 -13.90 22.51
C PHE A 555 1.24 -14.33 23.31
N ILE A 556 0.78 -13.41 24.17
CA ILE A 556 -0.39 -13.60 25.05
C ILE A 556 -1.63 -12.95 24.45
N ASN A 557 -1.65 -11.63 24.29
CA ASN A 557 -2.81 -10.90 23.76
C ASN A 557 -2.51 -9.62 22.99
N GLN A 558 -1.24 -9.27 22.84
CA GLN A 558 -0.78 -8.16 22.02
C GLN A 558 0.34 -8.66 21.11
N ASP A 559 0.70 -7.82 20.14
CA ASP A 559 1.88 -7.96 19.27
C ASP A 559 1.86 -9.11 18.25
N GLY A 560 0.88 -10.02 18.28
CA GLY A 560 0.71 -11.06 17.25
C GLY A 560 0.48 -10.48 15.84
N ASP A 561 -0.38 -9.47 15.73
CA ASP A 561 -0.67 -8.80 14.47
C ASP A 561 0.55 -8.12 13.84
N PRO A 562 1.25 -7.20 14.56
CA PRO A 562 2.44 -6.58 14.03
C PRO A 562 3.58 -7.59 13.83
N TYR A 563 3.65 -8.69 14.58
CA TYR A 563 4.63 -9.76 14.34
C TYR A 563 4.48 -10.36 12.95
N LEU A 564 3.28 -10.80 12.58
CA LEU A 564 3.03 -11.41 11.26
C LEU A 564 3.36 -10.44 10.13
N PHE A 565 2.94 -9.18 10.26
CA PHE A 565 3.24 -8.17 9.27
C PHE A 565 4.75 -7.93 9.15
N GLN A 566 5.46 -7.75 10.27
CA GLN A 566 6.90 -7.50 10.26
C GLN A 566 7.73 -8.70 9.80
N LEU A 567 7.29 -9.93 10.07
CA LEU A 567 7.94 -11.14 9.59
C LEU A 567 8.03 -11.14 8.07
N TYR A 568 6.88 -10.99 7.38
CA TYR A 568 6.85 -11.05 5.92
C TYR A 568 7.33 -9.76 5.23
N ARG A 569 7.31 -8.62 5.92
CA ARG A 569 7.95 -7.37 5.45
C ARG A 569 9.40 -7.62 5.06
N HIS A 570 10.14 -8.38 5.86
CA HIS A 570 11.56 -8.73 5.61
C HIS A 570 11.80 -9.58 4.36
N PHE A 571 10.74 -10.05 3.70
CA PHE A 571 10.80 -10.76 2.42
C PHE A 571 10.11 -9.97 1.29
N GLY A 572 9.69 -8.73 1.54
CA GLY A 572 8.89 -7.95 0.60
C GLY A 572 7.50 -8.54 0.36
N ALA A 573 7.00 -9.36 1.28
CA ALA A 573 5.78 -10.14 1.14
C ALA A 573 4.69 -9.72 2.15
N SER A 574 4.61 -8.43 2.50
CA SER A 574 3.53 -7.91 3.34
C SER A 574 2.93 -6.61 2.79
N THR A 575 1.60 -6.47 2.83
CA THR A 575 0.88 -5.28 2.35
C THR A 575 -0.46 -5.11 3.08
N THR A 576 -1.10 -3.94 2.94
CA THR A 576 -2.52 -3.78 3.26
C THR A 576 -3.40 -3.84 2.01
N VAL A 577 -4.71 -4.02 2.21
CA VAL A 577 -5.74 -3.94 1.16
C VAL A 577 -6.70 -2.79 1.41
N PRO A 578 -7.25 -2.16 0.35
CA PRO A 578 -8.19 -1.04 0.49
C PRO A 578 -9.58 -1.45 1.02
N VAL A 579 -9.71 -2.68 1.54
CA VAL A 579 -10.93 -3.15 2.21
C VAL A 579 -10.96 -2.56 3.60
N ARG A 580 -12.00 -1.78 3.87
CA ARG A 580 -12.18 -1.06 5.13
C ARG A 580 -12.92 -1.90 6.14
N LEU A 581 -12.46 -1.82 7.37
CA LEU A 581 -13.19 -2.26 8.54
C LEU A 581 -13.23 -1.14 9.57
N HIS A 582 -14.26 -1.19 10.41
CA HIS A 582 -14.39 -0.35 11.58
C HIS A 582 -14.27 -1.22 12.84
N ASN A 583 -13.38 -0.85 13.75
CA ASN A 583 -13.25 -1.50 15.05
C ASN A 583 -13.94 -0.67 16.14
N SER A 584 -14.85 -1.30 16.89
CA SER A 584 -15.63 -0.68 17.96
C SER A 584 -14.87 -0.65 19.30
N VAL A 585 -13.97 -1.62 19.54
CA VAL A 585 -13.23 -1.78 20.80
C VAL A 585 -11.76 -2.10 20.50
N GLY A 586 -10.88 -1.11 20.69
CA GLY A 586 -9.46 -1.22 20.38
C GLY A 586 -8.83 0.15 20.25
N GLY A 587 -7.49 0.24 20.25
CA GLY A 587 -6.76 1.51 20.10
C GLY A 587 -5.92 1.95 21.30
N SER A 588 -5.71 3.27 21.42
CA SER A 588 -5.05 3.90 22.57
C SER A 588 -5.89 3.88 23.86
N ASP A 589 -7.17 3.52 23.76
CA ASP A 589 -8.14 3.54 24.86
C ASP A 589 -8.26 2.16 25.55
N ASP A 590 -9.21 2.06 26.50
CA ASP A 590 -9.42 0.88 27.35
C ASP A 590 -9.73 -0.38 26.52
N ALA A 591 -8.90 -1.40 26.69
CA ALA A 591 -9.08 -2.70 26.05
C ALA A 591 -9.89 -3.65 26.93
N ARG A 592 -10.50 -4.68 26.32
CA ARG A 592 -11.27 -5.73 27.02
C ARG A 592 -10.46 -6.47 28.08
N TYR A 593 -9.15 -6.59 27.87
CA TYR A 593 -8.19 -7.16 28.82
C TYR A 593 -7.01 -6.22 29.02
N GLU A 594 -6.31 -6.37 30.14
CA GLU A 594 -5.02 -5.70 30.35
C GLU A 594 -4.03 -6.08 29.23
N LYS A 595 -3.47 -5.07 28.56
CA LYS A 595 -2.55 -5.24 27.44
C LYS A 595 -1.23 -5.82 27.93
N LYS A 596 -0.89 -7.04 27.49
CA LYS A 596 0.39 -7.70 27.80
C LYS A 596 1.25 -7.76 26.54
N HIS A 597 2.12 -6.77 26.41
CA HIS A 597 3.11 -6.72 25.34
C HIS A 597 4.26 -7.69 25.60
N LEU A 598 4.70 -8.39 24.56
CA LEU A 598 5.91 -9.21 24.64
C LEU A 598 7.12 -8.29 24.51
N VAL A 599 7.91 -8.20 25.58
CA VAL A 599 9.12 -7.39 25.58
C VAL A 599 10.10 -7.95 24.54
N ASP A 600 10.61 -7.08 23.68
CA ASP A 600 11.71 -7.37 22.73
C ASP A 600 11.43 -8.44 21.67
N TRP A 601 10.18 -8.71 21.34
CA TRP A 601 9.79 -9.70 20.31
C TRP A 601 10.41 -9.41 18.93
N THR A 602 10.74 -8.16 18.63
CA THR A 602 11.38 -7.72 17.38
C THR A 602 12.84 -8.20 17.24
N PHE A 603 13.36 -8.94 18.21
CA PHE A 603 14.69 -9.54 18.17
C PHE A 603 14.59 -11.07 18.07
N GLU A 604 14.67 -11.79 19.19
CA GLU A 604 14.82 -13.25 19.18
C GLU A 604 13.63 -13.95 18.52
N THR A 605 12.40 -13.60 18.92
CA THR A 605 11.18 -14.17 18.35
C THR A 605 11.05 -13.88 16.84
N LEU A 606 11.31 -12.64 16.40
CA LEU A 606 11.27 -12.26 14.99
C LEU A 606 12.39 -12.91 14.18
N GLU A 607 13.61 -12.97 14.70
CA GLU A 607 14.76 -13.60 14.04
C GLU A 607 14.55 -15.11 13.88
N ASN A 608 14.00 -15.78 14.90
CA ASN A 608 13.60 -17.18 14.82
C ASN A 608 12.57 -17.40 13.70
N GLY A 609 11.58 -16.50 13.60
CA GLY A 609 10.61 -16.50 12.50
C GLY A 609 11.27 -16.34 11.13
N LYS A 610 12.12 -15.33 10.95
CA LYS A 610 12.86 -15.08 9.70
C LYS A 610 13.74 -16.28 9.32
N ASN A 611 14.45 -16.86 10.27
CA ASN A 611 15.30 -18.04 10.06
C ASN A 611 14.47 -19.23 9.55
N ARG A 612 13.29 -19.44 10.11
CA ARG A 612 12.40 -20.52 9.70
C ARG A 612 11.86 -20.34 8.28
N VAL A 613 11.43 -19.12 7.94
CA VAL A 613 11.05 -18.78 6.56
C VAL A 613 12.22 -18.99 5.61
N ARG A 614 13.44 -18.56 5.97
CA ARG A 614 14.65 -18.71 5.14
C ARG A 614 15.00 -20.18 4.89
N GLN A 615 14.95 -21.02 5.94
CA GLN A 615 15.22 -22.46 5.83
C GLN A 615 14.19 -23.16 4.95
N TRP A 616 12.91 -22.82 5.10
CA TRP A 616 11.84 -23.36 4.27
C TRP A 616 11.96 -22.93 2.81
N ALA A 617 12.19 -21.62 2.57
CA ALA A 617 12.34 -21.04 1.24
C ALA A 617 13.54 -21.63 0.49
N ALA A 618 14.66 -21.89 1.17
CA ALA A 618 15.83 -22.54 0.55
C ALA A 618 15.52 -23.92 -0.06
N GLN A 619 14.48 -24.60 0.43
CA GLN A 619 14.07 -25.93 -0.05
C GLN A 619 12.90 -25.87 -1.06
N HIS A 620 11.99 -24.90 -0.92
CA HIS A 620 10.72 -24.87 -1.67
C HIS A 620 10.57 -23.68 -2.62
N ALA A 621 11.24 -22.56 -2.36
CA ALA A 621 11.12 -21.32 -3.14
C ALA A 621 12.44 -20.51 -3.10
N PRO A 622 13.49 -20.93 -3.85
CA PRO A 622 14.83 -20.34 -3.77
C PRO A 622 14.91 -18.86 -4.21
N GLU A 623 13.91 -18.37 -4.94
CA GLU A 623 13.82 -16.98 -5.38
C GLU A 623 13.48 -16.02 -4.23
N VAL A 624 12.86 -16.51 -3.15
CA VAL A 624 12.54 -15.70 -1.97
C VAL A 624 13.81 -15.37 -1.21
N GLN A 625 14.17 -14.09 -1.20
CA GLN A 625 15.32 -13.58 -0.46
C GLN A 625 14.94 -12.61 0.65
N GLN A 626 15.61 -12.74 1.80
CA GLN A 626 15.48 -11.77 2.88
C GLN A 626 16.11 -10.44 2.47
N LYS A 627 15.34 -9.36 2.61
CA LYS A 627 15.76 -7.98 2.40
C LYS A 627 16.43 -7.45 3.66
N MET A 628 17.43 -6.58 3.48
CA MET A 628 18.03 -5.83 4.59
C MET A 628 17.02 -4.83 5.13
N SER A 629 16.92 -4.67 6.46
CA SER A 629 16.03 -3.67 7.05
C SER A 629 16.80 -2.48 7.62
N LEU A 630 16.44 -1.29 7.15
CA LEU A 630 16.97 -0.01 7.58
C LEU A 630 15.81 0.96 7.81
N ASP A 631 15.45 1.20 9.07
CA ASP A 631 14.41 2.18 9.41
C ASP A 631 15.04 3.57 9.66
N VAL A 632 14.28 4.63 9.39
CA VAL A 632 14.68 6.03 9.63
C VAL A 632 13.89 6.56 10.82
N ILE A 633 14.57 6.98 11.89
CA ILE A 633 13.95 7.59 13.06
C ILE A 633 14.15 9.10 13.00
N ILE A 634 13.03 9.82 13.11
CA ILE A 634 12.96 11.27 12.99
C ILE A 634 12.34 11.84 14.26
N PRO A 635 13.14 12.28 15.25
CA PRO A 635 12.62 13.06 16.37
C PRO A 635 12.21 14.44 15.85
N SER A 636 10.93 14.80 15.96
CA SER A 636 10.43 16.08 15.48
C SER A 636 9.82 16.90 16.60
N TYR A 637 10.40 18.08 16.82
CA TYR A 637 9.83 19.07 17.74
C TYR A 637 8.91 20.05 17.01
N ARG A 638 9.28 20.45 15.78
CA ARG A 638 8.62 21.56 15.07
C ARG A 638 7.56 21.10 14.07
N VAL A 639 7.62 19.84 13.63
CA VAL A 639 6.75 19.27 12.58
C VAL A 639 6.83 20.11 11.29
N ASN A 640 8.06 20.35 10.80
CA ASN A 640 8.25 21.06 9.53
C ASN A 640 7.90 20.16 8.35
N LEU A 641 6.72 20.37 7.75
CA LEU A 641 6.20 19.50 6.69
C LEU A 641 7.11 19.42 5.46
N ASP A 642 7.70 20.53 5.02
CA ASP A 642 8.56 20.53 3.81
C ASP A 642 9.82 19.68 4.01
N ARG A 643 10.45 19.77 5.18
CA ARG A 643 11.64 18.99 5.50
C ARG A 643 11.33 17.53 5.75
N LEU A 644 10.28 17.26 6.52
CA LEU A 644 9.80 15.89 6.72
C LEU A 644 9.48 15.24 5.38
N GLN A 645 8.83 15.95 4.44
CA GLN A 645 8.54 15.42 3.12
C GLN A 645 9.80 15.05 2.32
N ARG A 646 10.89 15.82 2.45
CA ARG A 646 12.18 15.47 1.81
C ARG A 646 12.76 14.20 2.39
N ILE A 647 12.76 14.03 3.71
CA ILE A 647 13.22 12.78 4.35
C ILE A 647 12.32 11.62 3.91
N LEU A 648 11.00 11.81 3.93
CA LEU A 648 10.01 10.82 3.53
C LEU A 648 10.07 10.48 2.02
N SER A 649 10.76 11.27 1.21
CA SER A 649 10.95 11.02 -0.24
C SER A 649 12.13 10.09 -0.56
N LEU A 650 12.96 9.77 0.45
CA LEU A 650 14.08 8.84 0.29
C LEU A 650 13.58 7.47 -0.17
N ARG A 651 14.28 6.86 -1.15
CA ARG A 651 13.93 5.56 -1.70
C ARG A 651 14.99 4.51 -1.37
N PRO A 652 14.61 3.36 -0.79
CA PRO A 652 15.54 2.25 -0.63
C PRO A 652 15.79 1.55 -1.97
N SER A 653 16.84 0.72 -2.03
CA SER A 653 17.04 -0.19 -3.16
C SER A 653 16.00 -1.34 -3.15
N ALA A 654 15.93 -2.12 -4.22
CA ALA A 654 15.06 -3.30 -4.28
C ALA A 654 15.39 -4.38 -3.21
N THR A 655 16.62 -4.36 -2.67
CA THR A 655 17.13 -5.32 -1.67
C THR A 655 17.04 -4.81 -0.23
N CYS A 656 16.49 -3.61 -0.02
CA CYS A 656 16.33 -2.97 1.28
C CYS A 656 14.87 -2.61 1.54
N ILE A 657 14.44 -2.73 2.79
CA ILE A 657 13.13 -2.27 3.26
C ILE A 657 13.32 -1.18 4.32
N THR A 658 12.46 -0.17 4.28
CA THR A 658 12.56 1.00 5.16
C THR A 658 11.20 1.39 5.70
N MET A 659 11.15 1.76 6.98
CA MET A 659 10.05 2.49 7.60
C MET A 659 10.58 3.83 8.09
N PHE A 660 9.78 4.87 7.94
CA PHE A 660 10.01 6.18 8.51
C PHE A 660 9.21 6.30 9.80
N ILE A 661 9.90 6.47 10.92
CA ILE A 661 9.31 6.54 12.26
C ILE A 661 9.49 7.97 12.77
N ILE A 662 8.41 8.74 12.71
CA ILE A 662 8.37 10.13 13.18
C ILE A 662 7.87 10.15 14.61
N ILE A 663 8.72 10.59 15.53
CA ILE A 663 8.35 10.79 16.93
C ILE A 663 8.17 12.28 17.16
N ILE A 664 6.91 12.72 17.25
CA ILE A 664 6.54 14.10 17.54
C ILE A 664 6.69 14.33 19.04
N ASP A 665 7.68 15.13 19.41
CA ASP A 665 8.02 15.40 20.80
C ASP A 665 7.08 16.44 21.44
N ASP A 666 6.65 17.45 20.68
CA ASP A 666 5.71 18.46 21.15
C ASP A 666 4.27 18.13 20.73
N PRO A 667 3.40 17.64 21.64
CA PRO A 667 2.00 17.36 21.32
C PRO A 667 1.20 18.60 20.94
N THR A 668 1.72 19.81 21.18
CA THR A 668 1.00 21.07 20.91
C THR A 668 1.25 21.62 19.51
N SER A 669 2.04 20.93 18.68
CA SER A 669 2.33 21.38 17.32
C SER A 669 1.05 21.50 16.47
N PRO A 670 0.83 22.62 15.75
CA PRO A 670 -0.39 22.83 14.97
C PRO A 670 -0.45 21.99 13.69
N TYR A 671 0.65 21.36 13.26
CA TYR A 671 0.76 20.67 11.97
C TYR A 671 0.61 19.14 12.06
N ILE A 672 0.32 18.58 13.24
CA ILE A 672 0.23 17.13 13.46
C ILE A 672 -0.84 16.51 12.56
N HIS A 673 -2.07 17.03 12.60
CA HIS A 673 -3.18 16.50 11.81
C HIS A 673 -2.92 16.58 10.30
N GLN A 674 -2.22 17.63 9.84
CA GLN A 674 -1.85 17.77 8.43
C GLN A 674 -0.81 16.71 8.02
N LEU A 675 0.18 16.43 8.88
CA LEU A 675 1.17 15.38 8.64
C LEU A 675 0.52 13.99 8.60
N GLU A 676 -0.36 13.69 9.55
CA GLU A 676 -1.09 12.42 9.62
C GLU A 676 -1.96 12.22 8.38
N HIS A 677 -2.75 13.24 8.01
CA HIS A 677 -3.61 13.17 6.84
C HIS A 677 -2.81 12.99 5.54
N ALA A 678 -1.70 13.73 5.38
CA ALA A 678 -0.85 13.63 4.19
C ALA A 678 -0.20 12.24 4.03
N ASN A 679 0.00 11.49 5.13
CA ASN A 679 0.67 10.20 5.13
C ASN A 679 -0.24 9.01 5.46
N ALA A 680 -1.56 9.22 5.61
CA ALA A 680 -2.49 8.15 5.99
C ALA A 680 -2.48 6.93 5.03
N HIS A 681 -2.12 7.14 3.77
CA HIS A 681 -2.03 6.10 2.74
C HIS A 681 -0.67 5.39 2.70
N ARG A 682 0.35 5.88 3.43
CA ARG A 682 1.72 5.36 3.41
C ARG A 682 1.96 4.37 4.54
N LEU A 683 2.05 3.09 4.19
CA LEU A 683 2.36 2.02 5.14
C LEU A 683 3.79 2.07 5.67
N ASP A 684 4.69 2.69 4.90
CA ASP A 684 6.08 2.87 5.26
C ASP A 684 6.30 4.05 6.22
N VAL A 685 5.26 4.76 6.64
CA VAL A 685 5.35 5.91 7.56
C VAL A 685 4.57 5.65 8.84
N ARG A 686 5.25 5.80 9.98
CA ARG A 686 4.68 5.66 11.32
C ARG A 686 4.87 6.95 12.09
N ILE A 687 3.77 7.56 12.51
CA ILE A 687 3.76 8.79 13.30
C ILE A 687 3.35 8.46 14.75
N ARG A 688 4.08 9.01 15.72
CA ARG A 688 3.83 8.85 17.15
C ARG A 688 3.97 10.17 17.88
N VAL A 689 2.94 10.55 18.63
CA VAL A 689 2.95 11.78 19.42
C VAL A 689 3.26 11.46 20.89
N ASN A 690 4.23 12.16 21.49
CA ASN A 690 4.51 12.07 22.92
C ASN A 690 3.43 12.81 23.73
N LYS A 691 3.09 12.30 24.91
CA LYS A 691 2.10 12.96 25.80
C LYS A 691 2.58 14.32 26.30
N THR A 692 3.89 14.51 26.41
CA THR A 692 4.56 15.72 26.84
C THR A 692 5.88 15.86 26.08
N ASN A 693 6.44 17.08 26.03
CA ASN A 693 7.79 17.30 25.52
C ASN A 693 8.79 16.57 26.43
N CYS A 694 9.40 15.51 25.91
CA CYS A 694 10.38 14.67 26.60
C CYS A 694 11.82 14.97 26.16
N GLY A 695 12.00 15.69 25.04
CA GLY A 695 13.30 16.01 24.45
C GLY A 695 13.76 14.98 23.42
N ALA A 696 14.80 15.35 22.66
CA ALA A 696 15.31 14.56 21.54
C ALA A 696 15.79 13.16 21.95
N SER A 697 16.54 13.03 23.05
CA SER A 697 17.03 11.73 23.56
C SER A 697 15.89 10.75 23.86
N ALA A 698 14.85 11.21 24.56
CA ALA A 698 13.69 10.38 24.88
C ALA A 698 12.91 10.00 23.61
N SER A 699 12.77 10.93 22.67
CA SER A 699 12.11 10.69 21.38
C SER A 699 12.89 9.69 20.52
N ARG A 700 14.23 9.76 20.47
CA ARG A 700 15.08 8.77 19.80
C ARG A 700 14.96 7.38 20.44
N ASN A 701 14.94 7.31 21.77
CA ASN A 701 14.71 6.05 22.50
C ASN A 701 13.35 5.44 22.19
N ARG A 702 12.28 6.25 22.13
CA ARG A 702 10.96 5.78 21.70
C ARG A 702 10.97 5.28 20.26
N GLY A 703 11.62 6.01 19.36
CA GLY A 703 11.80 5.57 17.98
C GLY A 703 12.49 4.20 17.88
N LEU A 704 13.52 3.97 18.69
CA LEU A 704 14.23 2.68 18.73
C LEU A 704 13.31 1.53 19.16
N SER A 705 12.41 1.78 20.12
CA SER A 705 11.42 0.78 20.56
C SER A 705 10.32 0.51 19.53
N GLU A 706 10.03 1.47 18.65
CA GLU A 706 8.99 1.35 17.61
C GLU A 706 9.49 0.64 16.34
N SER A 707 10.79 0.69 16.09
CA SER A 707 11.42 0.04 14.94
C SER A 707 11.34 -1.48 15.08
N SER A 708 11.34 -2.20 13.95
CA SER A 708 11.58 -3.65 13.86
C SER A 708 12.85 -4.00 13.06
N ALA A 709 13.52 -3.01 12.47
CA ALA A 709 14.68 -3.19 11.59
C ALA A 709 15.98 -3.58 12.30
N GLU A 710 16.87 -4.22 11.54
CA GLU A 710 18.23 -4.56 11.94
C GLU A 710 19.12 -3.32 12.09
N TRP A 711 18.88 -2.31 11.25
CA TRP A 711 19.60 -1.04 11.26
C TRP A 711 18.64 0.13 11.38
N VAL A 712 19.14 1.21 11.98
CA VAL A 712 18.40 2.43 12.19
C VAL A 712 19.27 3.62 11.79
N ALA A 713 18.72 4.51 10.98
CA ALA A 713 19.30 5.83 10.71
C ALA A 713 18.56 6.90 11.53
N PHE A 714 19.30 7.63 12.36
CA PHE A 714 18.80 8.84 12.99
C PHE A 714 19.01 10.02 12.04
N LEU A 715 17.92 10.73 11.74
CA LEU A 715 17.90 11.97 11.00
C LEU A 715 17.06 12.99 11.77
N ASP A 716 17.60 14.18 12.01
CA ASP A 716 16.85 15.23 12.70
C ASP A 716 15.78 15.85 11.77
N ASP A 717 14.73 16.46 12.35
CA ASP A 717 13.63 17.03 11.58
C ASP A 717 13.98 18.30 10.78
N ASP A 718 15.21 18.80 10.93
CA ASP A 718 15.71 19.97 10.25
C ASP A 718 16.79 19.69 9.19
N VAL A 719 17.16 18.43 8.91
CA VAL A 719 18.16 18.11 7.87
C VAL A 719 17.55 17.81 6.49
N ASP A 720 18.35 18.05 5.45
CA ASP A 720 18.06 17.71 4.05
C ASP A 720 19.01 16.59 3.59
N PRO A 721 18.60 15.32 3.61
CA PRO A 721 19.43 14.20 3.18
C PRO A 721 19.64 14.19 1.66
N CYS A 722 20.77 13.64 1.19
CA CYS A 722 20.96 13.38 -0.23
C CYS A 722 19.94 12.34 -0.74
N LEU A 723 19.53 12.42 -2.02
CA LEU A 723 18.49 11.53 -2.56
C LEU A 723 18.87 10.04 -2.46
N GLU A 724 20.16 9.74 -2.63
CA GLU A 724 20.72 8.37 -2.57
C GLU A 724 21.10 7.94 -1.15
N TYR A 725 20.64 8.64 -0.10
CA TYR A 725 21.07 8.41 1.28
C TYR A 725 20.90 6.94 1.73
N LEU A 726 19.73 6.35 1.48
CA LEU A 726 19.44 4.97 1.88
C LEU A 726 20.28 3.94 1.10
N VAL A 727 20.50 4.19 -0.19
CA VAL A 727 21.35 3.34 -1.05
C VAL A 727 22.81 3.40 -0.59
N ALA A 728 23.30 4.60 -0.28
CA ALA A 728 24.64 4.79 0.27
C ALA A 728 24.80 4.08 1.62
N ALA A 729 23.84 4.27 2.54
CA ALA A 729 23.82 3.61 3.84
C ALA A 729 23.85 2.08 3.72
N GLU A 730 23.00 1.51 2.87
CA GLU A 730 22.95 0.07 2.59
C GLU A 730 24.31 -0.47 2.11
N ARG A 731 24.95 0.23 1.17
CA ARG A 731 26.25 -0.20 0.65
C ARG A 731 27.30 -0.32 1.76
N TYR A 732 27.39 0.65 2.68
CA TYR A 732 28.33 0.57 3.80
C TYR A 732 27.96 -0.50 4.81
N ILE A 733 26.66 -0.66 5.13
CA ILE A 733 26.17 -1.74 5.99
C ILE A 733 26.59 -3.10 5.45
N ARG A 734 26.42 -3.33 4.15
CA ARG A 734 26.79 -4.60 3.51
C ARG A 734 28.30 -4.84 3.47
N GLN A 735 29.11 -3.78 3.38
CA GLN A 735 30.58 -3.89 3.44
C GLN A 735 31.08 -4.21 4.86
N HIS A 736 30.39 -3.70 5.89
CA HIS A 736 30.80 -3.84 7.29
C HIS A 736 29.62 -4.24 8.20
N PRO A 737 29.03 -5.45 8.03
CA PRO A 737 27.82 -5.85 8.75
C PRO A 737 28.02 -5.96 10.27
N ASP A 738 29.26 -6.17 10.72
CA ASP A 738 29.60 -6.27 12.14
C ASP A 738 29.99 -4.95 12.80
N ALA A 739 29.82 -3.82 12.11
CA ALA A 739 30.04 -2.50 12.68
C ALA A 739 29.07 -2.18 13.82
N ALA A 740 29.54 -1.37 14.78
CA ALA A 740 28.67 -0.76 15.79
C ALA A 740 27.62 0.17 15.16
N GLY A 741 28.01 0.82 14.06
CA GLY A 741 27.25 1.80 13.32
C GLY A 741 28.12 2.51 12.29
N PHE A 742 27.53 3.48 11.61
CA PHE A 742 28.19 4.32 10.62
C PHE A 742 27.94 5.79 10.92
N VAL A 743 28.97 6.61 10.74
CA VAL A 743 28.89 8.06 10.88
C VAL A 743 28.89 8.67 9.50
N GLY A 744 27.80 9.36 9.16
CA GLY A 744 27.67 10.13 7.92
C GLY A 744 28.13 11.57 8.11
N ASN A 745 28.25 12.31 7.00
CA ASN A 745 28.60 13.73 7.04
C ASN A 745 27.35 14.61 7.14
N ALA A 746 27.42 15.67 7.95
CA ALA A 746 26.47 16.76 7.99
C ALA A 746 27.15 18.06 7.55
N TYR A 747 26.60 18.73 6.54
CA TYR A 747 27.18 19.96 5.99
C TYR A 747 26.28 21.16 6.27
N PHE A 748 26.89 22.32 6.43
CA PHE A 748 26.16 23.59 6.31
C PHE A 748 26.21 24.10 4.88
N PRO A 749 25.18 24.85 4.42
CA PRO A 749 25.27 25.63 3.19
C PRO A 749 26.44 26.61 3.25
N VAL A 750 26.87 27.10 2.09
CA VAL A 750 27.92 28.12 1.97
C VAL A 750 27.71 29.28 2.97
N SER A 751 28.77 29.64 3.67
CA SER A 751 28.74 30.70 4.68
C SER A 751 28.59 32.07 4.02
N HIS A 752 27.44 32.70 4.21
CA HIS A 752 27.06 33.94 3.51
C HIS A 752 27.17 35.20 4.38
N ASN A 753 27.37 35.05 5.69
CA ASN A 753 27.53 36.16 6.62
C ASN A 753 28.61 35.88 7.69
N ILE A 754 29.01 36.94 8.42
CA ILE A 754 30.09 36.87 9.43
C ILE A 754 29.83 35.78 10.47
N PHE A 755 28.61 35.69 10.98
CA PHE A 755 28.27 34.72 12.02
C PHE A 755 28.30 33.28 11.49
N THR A 756 27.79 33.02 10.29
CA THR A 756 27.84 31.69 9.68
C THR A 756 29.27 31.19 9.45
N ALA A 757 30.18 32.07 9.00
CA ALA A 757 31.60 31.74 8.91
C ALA A 757 32.24 31.54 10.31
N ALA A 758 31.85 32.36 11.29
CA ALA A 758 32.32 32.26 12.66
C ALA A 758 31.99 30.91 13.32
N VAL A 759 30.82 30.32 13.00
CA VAL A 759 30.44 28.98 13.49
C VAL A 759 31.44 27.90 13.08
N HIS A 760 31.89 27.91 11.82
CA HIS A 760 32.92 26.98 11.35
C HIS A 760 34.27 27.28 12.02
N LEU A 761 34.65 28.56 12.09
CA LEU A 761 35.93 29.01 12.64
C LEU A 761 36.06 28.70 14.14
N ALA A 762 34.95 28.70 14.89
CA ALA A 762 34.94 28.33 16.30
C ALA A 762 35.35 26.87 16.57
N GLY A 763 35.34 26.00 15.54
CA GLY A 763 35.74 24.60 15.64
C GLY A 763 34.71 23.69 16.32
N VAL A 764 33.59 24.23 16.79
CA VAL A 764 32.51 23.48 17.47
C VAL A 764 31.78 22.50 16.54
N THR A 765 31.85 22.71 15.22
CA THR A 765 31.26 21.83 14.19
C THR A 765 32.26 20.87 13.56
N TYR A 766 33.47 20.74 14.08
CA TYR A 766 34.53 19.90 13.49
C TYR A 766 34.12 18.43 13.27
N PHE A 767 33.22 17.91 14.10
CA PHE A 767 32.77 16.51 14.06
C PHE A 767 31.66 16.25 13.02
N TRP A 768 31.14 17.30 12.40
CA TRP A 768 30.02 17.18 11.44
C TRP A 768 30.47 16.54 10.12
N ASP A 769 31.71 16.72 9.69
CA ASP A 769 32.32 16.11 8.51
C ASP A 769 33.41 15.07 8.86
N ILE A 770 33.35 14.49 10.07
CA ILE A 770 34.40 13.60 10.58
C ILE A 770 34.57 12.33 9.73
N ALA A 771 33.54 11.90 9.01
CA ALA A 771 33.60 10.73 8.15
C ALA A 771 34.57 10.92 6.97
N ASN A 772 34.86 12.16 6.56
CA ASN A 772 35.90 12.45 5.57
C ASN A 772 37.32 12.43 6.15
N LYS A 773 37.45 12.52 7.48
CA LYS A 773 38.73 12.68 8.18
C LYS A 773 39.23 11.37 8.78
N ILE A 774 38.30 10.52 9.23
CA ILE A 774 38.61 9.26 9.90
C ILE A 774 37.78 8.17 9.23
N ALA A 775 38.43 7.20 8.58
CA ALA A 775 37.72 6.12 7.88
C ALA A 775 37.24 4.99 8.81
N LYS A 776 38.02 4.67 9.86
CA LYS A 776 37.81 3.52 10.76
C LYS A 776 37.89 3.94 12.21
N ASP A 777 37.11 3.26 13.06
CA ASP A 777 37.00 3.55 14.50
C ASP A 777 36.70 5.03 14.75
N VAL A 778 35.67 5.52 14.04
CA VAL A 778 35.19 6.89 14.21
C VAL A 778 34.72 7.05 15.66
N PRO A 779 35.18 8.08 16.40
CA PRO A 779 34.98 8.13 17.85
C PRO A 779 33.52 8.28 18.25
N TRP A 780 32.76 9.06 17.47
CA TRP A 780 31.32 9.29 17.56
C TRP A 780 30.86 10.09 16.31
N GLY A 781 29.54 10.16 16.10
CA GLY A 781 28.92 10.99 15.07
C GLY A 781 27.74 11.76 15.63
N VAL A 782 27.38 12.88 14.99
CA VAL A 782 26.20 13.67 15.37
C VAL A 782 24.91 12.90 15.01
N THR A 783 23.93 12.89 15.91
CA THR A 783 22.67 12.16 15.65
C THR A 783 21.82 12.71 14.51
N ALA A 784 22.11 13.93 14.05
CA ALA A 784 21.56 14.47 12.82
C ALA A 784 21.86 13.59 11.58
N ASN A 785 22.91 12.76 11.65
CA ASN A 785 23.26 11.77 10.62
C ASN A 785 24.08 10.62 11.25
N LEU A 786 23.38 9.70 11.92
CA LEU A 786 24.00 8.55 12.59
C LEU A 786 23.24 7.27 12.25
N ILE A 787 23.95 6.27 11.74
CA ILE A 787 23.38 4.94 11.46
C ILE A 787 23.90 3.98 12.53
N VAL A 788 23.02 3.18 13.12
CA VAL A 788 23.40 2.21 14.15
C VAL A 788 22.79 0.84 13.93
N ARG A 789 23.54 -0.20 14.30
CA ARG A 789 23.01 -1.57 14.35
C ARG A 789 22.09 -1.69 15.54
N ARG A 790 20.86 -2.15 15.37
CA ARG A 790 19.96 -2.39 16.49
C ARG A 790 20.27 -3.73 17.13
N ASN A 791 20.40 -3.74 18.46
CA ASN A 791 20.53 -4.97 19.24
C ASN A 791 20.10 -4.67 20.68
N ILE A 792 19.04 -5.33 21.15
CA ILE A 792 18.52 -5.13 22.50
C ILE A 792 19.46 -5.61 23.59
N ARG A 793 20.26 -6.65 23.30
CA ARG A 793 21.25 -7.20 24.24
C ARG A 793 22.36 -6.21 24.56
N ASP A 794 22.53 -5.17 23.74
CA ASP A 794 23.46 -4.09 24.03
C ASP A 794 22.99 -3.23 25.21
N ASN A 795 21.67 -3.16 25.47
CA ASN A 795 21.03 -2.30 26.45
C ASN A 795 21.54 -0.84 26.37
N VAL A 796 21.72 -0.33 25.14
CA VAL A 796 22.22 1.02 24.89
C VAL A 796 21.08 1.93 24.44
N THR A 797 20.80 2.95 25.25
CA THR A 797 19.84 4.03 25.00
C THR A 797 20.51 5.38 25.20
N PHE A 798 19.92 6.44 24.66
CA PHE A 798 20.34 7.81 24.96
C PHE A 798 20.04 8.15 26.41
N ASP A 799 21.06 8.61 27.14
CA ASP A 799 20.92 8.97 28.55
C ASP A 799 20.10 10.26 28.70
N LEU A 800 19.16 10.25 29.64
CA LEU A 800 18.27 11.39 29.89
C LEU A 800 18.87 12.40 30.87
N ILE A 801 20.08 12.17 31.38
CA ILE A 801 20.83 13.15 32.18
C ILE A 801 21.20 14.41 31.37
N PHE A 802 21.30 14.27 30.05
CA PHE A 802 21.66 15.38 29.17
C PHE A 802 20.48 16.34 28.96
N PRO A 803 20.73 17.66 28.81
CA PRO A 803 19.66 18.64 28.61
C PRO A 803 18.82 18.33 27.36
N LYS A 804 17.53 18.72 27.37
CA LYS A 804 16.64 18.58 26.20
C LYS A 804 17.13 19.29 24.94
N THR A 805 17.99 20.30 25.10
CA THR A 805 18.60 21.08 24.02
C THR A 805 19.90 20.48 23.48
N GLY A 806 20.30 19.30 23.98
CA GLY A 806 21.46 18.53 23.53
C GLY A 806 22.76 18.82 24.31
N GLY A 807 23.80 18.06 24.00
CA GLY A 807 25.14 18.13 24.57
C GLY A 807 25.60 16.82 25.19
N GLY A 808 26.61 16.18 24.60
CA GLY A 808 27.28 14.99 25.12
C GLY A 808 26.53 13.65 24.97
N GLU A 809 25.24 13.66 24.67
CA GLU A 809 24.39 12.47 24.50
C GLU A 809 24.84 11.60 23.33
N ASP A 810 25.22 12.23 22.22
CA ASP A 810 25.67 11.54 21.00
C ASP A 810 26.96 10.75 21.26
N ILE A 811 27.86 11.36 22.03
CA ILE A 811 29.15 10.77 22.41
C ILE A 811 28.89 9.61 23.35
N ASP A 812 28.14 9.83 24.42
CA ASP A 812 27.80 8.79 25.38
C ASP A 812 27.15 7.57 24.69
N PHE A 813 26.17 7.83 23.82
CA PHE A 813 25.50 6.78 23.04
C PHE A 813 26.46 6.03 22.12
N CYS A 814 27.28 6.73 21.32
CA CYS A 814 28.27 6.10 20.45
C CYS A 814 29.31 5.30 21.26
N ARG A 815 29.74 5.78 22.43
CA ARG A 815 30.71 5.07 23.29
C ARG A 815 30.12 3.81 23.88
N LYS A 816 28.91 3.88 24.44
CA LYS A 816 28.18 2.71 24.94
C LYS A 816 27.98 1.69 23.81
N LYS A 817 27.58 2.16 22.62
CA LYS A 817 27.34 1.30 21.45
C LYS A 817 28.59 0.64 20.91
N ARG A 818 29.68 1.41 20.78
CA ARG A 818 31.00 0.90 20.38
C ARG A 818 31.47 -0.18 21.35
N ARG A 819 31.38 0.08 22.66
CA ARG A 819 31.77 -0.90 23.69
C ARG A 819 30.94 -2.18 23.58
N ALA A 820 29.62 -2.07 23.52
CA ALA A 820 28.74 -3.22 23.37
C ALA A 820 29.04 -4.03 22.10
N SER A 821 29.40 -3.36 21.00
CA SER A 821 29.83 -4.00 19.75
C SER A 821 31.14 -4.77 19.89
N LEU A 822 32.15 -4.18 20.51
CA LEU A 822 33.44 -4.84 20.72
C LEU A 822 33.33 -6.00 21.71
N ASP A 823 32.54 -5.85 22.78
CA ASP A 823 32.35 -6.88 23.81
C ASP A 823 31.70 -8.16 23.22
N ARG A 824 30.95 -8.04 22.10
CA ARG A 824 30.35 -9.18 21.37
C ARG A 824 31.16 -9.65 20.14
N GLY A 825 32.39 -9.15 19.96
CA GLY A 825 33.26 -9.52 18.82
C GLY A 825 32.96 -8.79 17.51
N GLY A 826 32.13 -7.75 17.53
CA GLY A 826 31.93 -6.85 16.40
C GLY A 826 33.07 -5.83 16.23
N THR A 827 32.87 -4.86 15.34
CA THR A 827 33.82 -3.76 15.09
C THR A 827 33.27 -2.42 15.59
N ALA A 828 34.13 -1.41 15.63
CA ALA A 828 33.76 -0.05 16.01
C ALA A 828 32.92 0.65 14.92
N PHE A 829 32.73 1.97 15.05
CA PHE A 829 32.05 2.76 14.03
C PHE A 829 32.92 2.94 12.78
N TRP A 830 32.27 2.95 11.62
CA TRP A 830 32.89 3.20 10.32
C TRP A 830 32.39 4.51 9.72
N ALA A 831 33.18 5.12 8.83
CA ALA A 831 32.75 6.28 8.08
C ALA A 831 31.82 5.89 6.92
N ALA A 832 30.75 6.66 6.73
CA ALA A 832 29.85 6.58 5.58
C ALA A 832 29.70 7.97 4.91
N PRO A 833 30.77 8.51 4.31
CA PRO A 833 30.80 9.91 3.87
C PRO A 833 29.76 10.26 2.80
N GLU A 834 29.35 9.30 1.97
CA GLU A 834 28.34 9.49 0.93
C GLU A 834 26.91 9.51 1.47
N ALA A 835 26.65 8.88 2.63
CA ALA A 835 25.40 9.04 3.36
C ALA A 835 25.43 10.40 4.07
N SER A 836 25.11 11.46 3.33
CA SER A 836 25.30 12.84 3.77
C SER A 836 23.99 13.61 3.87
N VAL A 837 24.00 14.61 4.74
CA VAL A 837 22.88 15.52 4.96
C VAL A 837 23.34 16.97 4.93
N VAL A 838 22.45 17.88 4.55
CA VAL A 838 22.66 19.32 4.64
C VAL A 838 21.77 19.87 5.74
N HIS A 839 22.37 20.52 6.73
CA HIS A 839 21.65 21.17 7.81
C HIS A 839 21.54 22.68 7.52
N PRO A 840 20.35 23.29 7.58
CA PRO A 840 20.18 24.71 7.34
C PRO A 840 20.87 25.55 8.42
N TRP A 841 21.22 26.80 8.12
CA TRP A 841 21.70 27.69 9.17
C TRP A 841 20.64 27.89 10.25
N TRP A 842 21.01 27.67 11.51
CA TRP A 842 20.09 27.88 12.64
C TRP A 842 19.56 29.31 12.67
N ASN A 843 18.24 29.45 12.81
CA ASN A 843 17.55 30.75 12.74
C ASN A 843 17.98 31.57 11.51
N GLY A 844 18.13 30.92 10.35
CA GLY A 844 18.54 31.55 9.09
C GLY A 844 19.96 32.13 9.11
N GLY A 845 20.81 31.73 10.06
CA GLY A 845 22.16 32.27 10.22
C GLY A 845 22.23 33.55 11.05
N SER A 846 21.17 33.90 11.78
CA SER A 846 21.19 35.00 12.74
C SER A 846 22.14 34.71 13.92
N ARG A 847 22.73 35.77 14.48
CA ARG A 847 23.64 35.67 15.64
C ARG A 847 22.97 35.04 16.87
N SER A 848 23.56 33.97 17.39
CA SER A 848 23.16 33.36 18.66
C SER A 848 24.29 32.58 19.33
N TYR A 849 24.81 33.11 20.44
CA TYR A 849 25.84 32.45 21.24
C TYR A 849 25.25 31.45 22.24
N TRP A 850 23.99 31.66 22.64
CA TRP A 850 23.32 30.85 23.67
C TRP A 850 23.14 29.39 23.25
N ARG A 851 23.01 29.13 21.95
CA ARG A 851 22.94 27.76 21.42
C ARG A 851 24.19 26.96 21.75
N PHE A 852 25.37 27.50 21.48
CA PHE A 852 26.65 26.83 21.76
C PHE A 852 26.93 26.71 23.26
N TYR A 853 26.48 27.69 24.05
CA TYR A 853 26.47 27.58 25.51
C TYR A 853 25.62 26.39 25.99
N MET A 854 24.37 26.30 25.54
CA MET A 854 23.45 25.23 25.98
C MET A 854 23.91 23.85 25.52
N TRP A 855 24.39 23.74 24.27
CA TRP A 855 24.98 22.52 23.74
C TRP A 855 26.15 22.04 24.63
N SER A 856 27.09 22.93 24.94
CA SER A 856 28.22 22.59 25.79
C SER A 856 27.89 22.42 27.28
N LYS A 857 26.70 22.80 27.73
CA LYS A 857 26.27 22.56 29.12
C LYS A 857 26.08 21.07 29.40
N GLY A 858 25.55 20.32 28.43
CA GLY A 858 25.43 18.85 28.49
C GLY A 858 26.79 18.16 28.45
N ASP A 859 27.65 18.59 27.54
CA ASP A 859 29.03 18.11 27.34
C ASP A 859 29.84 17.98 28.64
N GLY A 860 29.67 18.91 29.57
CA GLY A 860 30.39 18.88 30.85
C GLY A 860 30.17 17.59 31.66
N ALA A 861 29.07 16.86 31.44
CA ALA A 861 28.75 15.63 32.17
C ALA A 861 29.69 14.47 31.77
N LEU A 862 30.25 14.52 30.55
CA LEU A 862 31.17 13.50 30.03
C LEU A 862 32.45 13.39 30.86
N ILE A 863 32.90 14.48 31.48
CA ILE A 863 34.13 14.50 32.29
C ILE A 863 34.04 13.53 33.47
N LYS A 864 32.88 13.50 34.14
CA LYS A 864 32.64 12.60 35.27
C LYS A 864 32.26 11.20 34.81
N MET A 865 31.48 11.07 33.74
CA MET A 865 31.08 9.76 33.18
C MET A 865 32.29 8.96 32.65
N TYR A 866 33.25 9.64 32.02
CA TYR A 866 34.37 9.02 31.35
C TYR A 866 35.71 9.58 31.85
N PRO A 867 36.11 9.29 33.11
CA PRO A 867 37.31 9.86 33.70
C PRO A 867 38.60 9.41 33.00
N LYS A 868 38.60 8.23 32.34
CA LYS A 868 39.72 7.72 31.54
C LYS A 868 39.93 8.49 30.23
N LEU A 869 38.87 9.15 29.73
CA LEU A 869 38.91 10.01 28.55
C LEU A 869 38.95 11.48 28.95
N SER A 870 39.35 11.78 30.19
CA SER A 870 39.43 13.13 30.70
C SER A 870 40.81 13.37 31.27
N TRP A 871 41.38 14.56 31.03
CA TRP A 871 42.64 14.98 31.64
C TRP A 871 42.44 16.26 32.42
N ARG A 872 43.31 16.45 33.42
CA ARG A 872 43.43 17.73 34.10
C ARG A 872 44.30 18.64 33.26
N ASP A 873 43.79 19.84 32.98
CA ASP A 873 44.57 20.90 32.36
C ASP A 873 45.25 21.72 33.46
N SER A 874 46.51 22.09 33.21
CA SER A 874 47.26 22.98 34.10
C SER A 874 46.89 24.45 33.89
N THR A 875 46.19 24.76 32.80
CA THR A 875 45.76 26.11 32.45
C THR A 875 44.23 26.27 32.51
N PRO A 876 43.72 27.33 33.15
CA PRO A 876 42.29 27.61 33.16
C PRO A 876 41.82 28.04 31.76
N ASN A 877 40.62 27.63 31.38
CA ASN A 877 40.01 28.12 30.14
C ASN A 877 39.43 29.53 30.34
N SER A 878 38.86 30.12 29.28
CA SER A 878 38.34 31.48 29.37
C SER A 878 37.21 31.63 30.40
N ALA A 879 36.33 30.63 30.50
CA ALA A 879 35.22 30.63 31.46
C ALA A 879 35.70 30.55 32.91
N GLU A 880 36.67 29.68 33.20
CA GLU A 880 37.27 29.55 34.53
C GLU A 880 38.00 30.83 34.93
N LEU A 881 38.70 31.48 33.98
CA LEU A 881 39.33 32.79 34.19
C LEU A 881 38.29 33.89 34.45
N PHE A 882 37.15 33.91 33.75
CA PHE A 882 36.07 34.85 34.04
C PHE A 882 35.48 34.64 35.43
N VAL A 883 35.22 33.40 35.84
CA VAL A 883 34.74 33.10 37.20
C VAL A 883 35.77 33.54 38.23
N LEU A 884 37.05 33.25 38.03
CA LEU A 884 38.13 33.71 38.90
C LEU A 884 38.17 35.24 38.99
N SER A 885 38.05 35.93 37.85
CA SER A 885 38.04 37.40 37.81
C SER A 885 36.84 37.98 38.56
N ALA A 886 35.65 37.38 38.43
CA ALA A 886 34.45 37.79 39.14
C ALA A 886 34.58 37.56 40.65
N LEU A 887 35.16 36.42 41.07
CA LEU A 887 35.43 36.14 42.48
C LEU A 887 36.41 37.16 43.06
N ILE A 888 37.47 37.53 42.34
CA ILE A 888 38.42 38.57 42.75
C ILE A 888 37.73 39.92 42.91
N VAL A 889 36.87 40.33 41.97
CA VAL A 889 36.10 41.58 42.07
C VAL A 889 35.16 41.54 43.27
N ILE A 890 34.43 40.44 43.47
CA ILE A 890 33.51 40.28 44.61
C ILE A 890 34.29 40.35 45.93
N THR A 891 35.39 39.61 46.06
CA THR A 891 36.24 39.63 47.25
C THR A 891 36.78 41.05 47.48
N GLY A 892 37.30 41.71 46.46
CA GLY A 892 37.79 43.09 46.53
C GLY A 892 36.70 44.07 46.98
N THR A 893 35.46 43.87 46.52
CA THR A 893 34.30 44.67 46.93
C THR A 893 33.92 44.40 48.38
N VAL A 894 33.87 43.14 48.80
CA VAL A 894 33.54 42.71 50.18
C VAL A 894 34.59 43.17 51.19
N VAL A 895 35.85 43.33 50.78
CA VAL A 895 36.94 43.81 51.66
C VAL A 895 37.33 45.27 51.40
N TRP A 896 36.57 46.00 50.58
CA TRP A 896 36.81 47.40 50.20
C TRP A 896 38.24 47.68 49.69
N ASN A 897 38.81 46.78 48.88
CA ASN A 897 40.15 46.90 48.33
C ASN A 897 40.12 47.20 46.82
N THR A 898 40.33 48.48 46.48
CA THR A 898 40.30 48.99 45.11
C THR A 898 41.35 48.35 44.18
N PRO A 899 42.63 48.16 44.58
CA PRO A 899 43.59 47.39 43.78
C PRO A 899 43.13 45.98 43.40
N VAL A 900 42.49 45.26 44.34
CA VAL A 900 41.97 43.91 44.08
C VAL A 900 40.81 43.94 43.08
N ILE A 901 39.92 44.94 43.19
CA ILE A 901 38.83 45.14 42.22
C ILE A 901 39.40 45.44 40.83
N HIS A 902 40.37 46.36 40.72
CA HIS A 902 41.02 46.70 39.45
C HIS A 902 41.71 45.50 38.84
N PHE A 903 42.44 44.70 39.63
CA PHE A 903 43.07 43.47 39.15
C PHE A 903 42.05 42.49 38.57
N GLY A 904 40.90 42.30 39.24
CA GLY A 904 39.82 41.46 38.72
C GLY A 904 39.24 41.97 37.39
N LEU A 905 39.01 43.28 37.26
CA LEU A 905 38.50 43.89 36.01
C LEU A 905 39.54 43.83 34.87
N ILE A 906 40.83 44.03 35.18
CA ILE A 906 41.93 43.87 34.22
C ILE A 906 41.99 42.41 33.75
N LEU A 907 41.95 41.45 34.68
CA LEU A 907 41.99 40.02 34.34
C LEU A 907 40.84 39.62 33.41
N ALA A 908 39.62 40.11 33.66
CA ALA A 908 38.48 39.88 32.79
C ALA A 908 38.70 40.46 31.37
N SER A 909 39.18 41.70 31.29
CA SER A 909 39.41 42.41 30.02
C SER A 909 40.54 41.75 29.20
N VAL A 910 41.65 41.41 29.86
CA VAL A 910 42.79 40.72 29.24
C VAL A 910 42.38 39.32 28.77
N THR A 911 41.61 38.58 29.57
CA THR A 911 41.11 37.24 29.18
C THR A 911 40.33 37.31 27.86
N LEU A 912 39.44 38.29 27.70
CA LEU A 912 38.68 38.49 26.47
C LEU A 912 39.60 38.82 25.28
N ILE A 913 40.46 39.82 25.42
CA ILE A 913 41.32 40.31 24.34
C ILE A 913 42.31 39.23 23.90
N VAL A 914 42.98 38.56 24.85
CA VAL A 914 43.99 37.55 24.56
C VAL A 914 43.39 36.34 23.87
N ASN A 915 42.18 35.89 24.26
CA ASN A 915 41.52 34.78 23.60
C ASN A 915 41.18 35.11 22.13
N ILE A 916 40.70 36.33 21.85
CA ILE A 916 40.40 36.79 20.49
C ILE A 916 41.68 36.90 19.65
N LEU A 917 42.73 37.55 20.17
CA LEU A 917 43.98 37.75 19.44
C LEU A 917 44.74 36.43 19.21
N HIS A 918 44.72 35.51 20.16
CA HIS A 918 45.33 34.19 20.01
C HIS A 918 44.64 33.38 18.91
N ASP A 919 43.30 33.34 18.91
CA ASP A 919 42.55 32.65 17.86
C ASP A 919 42.74 33.33 16.50
N ALA A 920 42.83 34.66 16.45
CA ALA A 920 43.18 35.40 15.24
C ALA A 920 44.55 34.99 14.69
N HIS A 921 45.58 34.93 15.54
CA HIS A 921 46.90 34.44 15.15
C HIS A 921 46.85 32.98 14.68
N ARG A 922 46.10 32.13 15.39
CA ARG A 922 45.94 30.71 15.05
C ARG A 922 45.35 30.52 13.66
N HIS A 923 44.22 31.19 13.37
CA HIS A 923 43.47 30.99 12.13
C HIS A 923 44.02 31.77 10.94
N LEU A 924 44.56 32.98 11.15
CA LEU A 924 45.04 33.82 10.05
C LEU A 924 46.50 33.56 9.68
N ILE A 925 47.31 33.06 10.62
CA ILE A 925 48.77 32.93 10.45
C ILE A 925 49.23 31.48 10.60
N ARG A 926 49.01 30.85 11.77
CA ARG A 926 49.60 29.53 12.10
C ARG A 926 48.99 28.35 11.33
N HIS A 927 47.67 28.36 11.14
CA HIS A 927 46.92 27.25 10.54
C HIS A 927 45.97 27.73 9.43
N LYS A 928 46.47 28.62 8.57
CA LYS A 928 45.70 29.18 7.46
C LYS A 928 45.09 28.10 6.56
N ASP A 929 45.85 27.03 6.29
CA ASP A 929 45.42 25.92 5.42
C ASP A 929 44.16 25.21 5.94
N ARG A 930 44.01 25.07 7.26
CA ARG A 930 42.82 24.43 7.88
C ARG A 930 41.55 25.27 7.72
N THR A 931 41.69 26.57 7.48
CA THR A 931 40.55 27.48 7.28
C THR A 931 40.27 27.75 5.81
N SER A 932 41.20 27.41 4.92
CA SER A 932 41.07 27.60 3.47
C SER A 932 40.01 26.69 2.81
N VAL A 933 39.65 25.60 3.48
CA VAL A 933 38.60 24.65 3.03
C VAL A 933 37.18 25.10 3.38
N ILE A 934 37.01 26.20 4.11
CA ILE A 934 35.69 26.73 4.47
C ILE A 934 35.13 27.52 3.29
N GLU A 935 34.02 27.05 2.72
CA GLU A 935 33.33 27.76 1.65
C GLU A 935 32.58 28.99 2.18
N THR A 936 32.94 30.17 1.68
CA THR A 936 32.32 31.44 2.09
C THR A 936 32.25 32.46 0.95
N THR A 937 31.25 33.34 1.01
CA THR A 937 31.14 34.51 0.12
C THR A 937 31.73 35.79 0.73
N LEU A 938 32.32 35.70 1.93
CA LEU A 938 32.84 36.86 2.66
C LEU A 938 34.13 37.41 2.04
N GLY A 939 34.23 38.75 2.01
CA GLY A 939 35.48 39.43 1.68
C GLY A 939 36.54 39.31 2.80
N PRO A 940 37.82 39.61 2.50
CA PRO A 940 38.92 39.44 3.45
C PRO A 940 38.76 40.18 4.79
N PHE A 941 38.14 41.36 4.79
CA PHE A 941 37.90 42.13 6.01
C PHE A 941 36.83 41.49 6.90
N SER A 942 35.70 41.09 6.31
CA SER A 942 34.62 40.40 7.03
C SER A 942 35.05 39.04 7.56
N TRP A 943 36.01 38.38 6.90
CA TRP A 943 36.62 37.14 7.37
C TRP A 943 37.38 37.33 8.68
N VAL A 944 38.17 38.39 8.82
CA VAL A 944 38.87 38.69 10.08
C VAL A 944 37.88 38.92 11.22
N ILE A 945 36.78 39.62 10.97
CA ILE A 945 35.71 39.81 11.96
C ILE A 945 35.07 38.46 12.33
N ALA A 946 34.86 37.57 11.36
CA ALA A 946 34.32 36.23 11.61
C ALA A 946 35.24 35.39 12.50
N VAL A 947 36.56 35.55 12.39
CA VAL A 947 37.52 34.90 13.30
C VAL A 947 37.36 35.42 14.73
N PHE A 948 37.17 36.74 14.92
CA PHE A 948 36.91 37.30 16.24
C PHE A 948 35.59 36.81 16.84
N GLU A 949 34.53 36.78 16.02
CA GLU A 949 33.22 36.26 16.42
C GLU A 949 33.28 34.75 16.73
N GLY A 950 34.13 33.99 16.03
CA GLY A 950 34.38 32.57 16.30
C GLY A 950 35.03 32.31 17.66
N ALA A 951 35.97 33.17 18.08
CA ALA A 951 36.56 33.12 19.42
C ALA A 951 35.48 33.33 20.51
N LEU A 952 34.53 34.25 20.29
CA LEU A 952 33.41 34.45 21.21
C LEU A 952 32.52 33.21 21.31
N ILE A 953 32.19 32.57 20.19
CA ILE A 953 31.42 31.31 20.18
C ILE A 953 32.12 30.23 21.03
N ARG A 954 33.44 30.06 20.87
CA ARG A 954 34.24 29.12 21.67
C ARG A 954 34.18 29.46 23.17
N MET A 955 34.34 30.73 23.54
CA MET A 955 34.29 31.16 24.95
C MET A 955 32.91 30.92 25.58
N PHE A 956 31.82 31.14 24.83
CA PHE A 956 30.46 30.78 25.29
C PHE A 956 30.26 29.27 25.44
N SER A 957 30.83 28.46 24.54
CA SER A 957 30.86 26.99 24.70
C SER A 957 31.62 26.56 25.97
N GLU A 958 32.79 27.16 26.24
CA GLU A 958 33.55 26.90 27.47
C GLU A 958 32.76 27.27 28.73
N MET A 959 32.04 28.39 28.70
CA MET A 959 31.17 28.82 29.79
C MET A 959 30.03 27.83 30.03
N GLY A 960 29.38 27.36 28.96
CA GLY A 960 28.36 26.32 29.04
C GLY A 960 28.86 25.06 29.76
N ARG A 961 30.03 24.56 29.35
CA ARG A 961 30.71 23.41 29.97
C ARG A 961 30.95 23.60 31.45
N LEU A 962 31.53 24.75 31.84
CA LEU A 962 31.82 25.06 33.23
C LEU A 962 30.52 25.13 34.05
N VAL A 963 29.52 25.86 33.57
CA VAL A 963 28.24 26.00 34.30
C VAL A 963 27.55 24.64 34.47
N GLY A 964 27.57 23.77 33.46
CA GLY A 964 27.03 22.42 33.57
C GLY A 964 27.70 21.62 34.71
N VAL A 965 29.02 21.68 34.82
CA VAL A 965 29.80 21.04 35.90
C VAL A 965 29.42 21.62 37.27
N LEU A 966 29.27 22.95 37.37
CA LEU A 966 28.93 23.63 38.61
C LEU A 966 27.50 23.32 39.08
N GLU A 967 26.51 23.37 38.18
CA GLU A 967 25.11 23.07 38.50
C GLU A 967 24.91 21.64 39.00
N ARG A 968 25.66 20.68 38.43
CA ARG A 968 25.68 19.27 38.88
C ARG A 968 26.49 19.05 40.16
N ARG A 969 27.09 20.10 40.73
CA ARG A 969 27.96 20.06 41.94
C ARG A 969 29.19 19.16 41.76
N GLU A 970 29.74 19.10 40.55
CA GLU A 970 30.86 18.24 40.18
C GLU A 970 32.21 18.98 40.34
N TRP A 971 32.44 19.59 41.50
CA TRP A 971 33.61 20.44 41.77
C TRP A 971 34.98 19.81 41.41
N PRO A 972 35.24 18.49 41.64
CA PRO A 972 36.50 17.87 41.24
C PRO A 972 36.72 17.78 39.72
N SER A 973 35.72 18.09 38.92
CA SER A 973 35.77 18.13 37.45
C SER A 973 36.16 19.51 36.89
N VAL A 974 36.19 20.56 37.71
CA VAL A 974 36.73 21.87 37.31
C VAL A 974 38.22 21.72 36.95
N MET A 975 38.70 22.46 35.94
CA MET A 975 40.03 22.30 35.33
C MET A 975 40.25 20.98 34.59
N LYS A 976 39.24 20.10 34.45
CA LYS A 976 39.34 18.93 33.57
C LYS A 976 38.76 19.23 32.19
N ARG A 977 39.28 18.52 31.19
CA ARG A 977 38.82 18.55 29.79
C ARG A 977 38.54 17.12 29.33
N PHE A 978 37.57 16.97 28.44
CA PHE A 978 37.19 15.69 27.86
C PHE A 978 37.86 15.48 26.49
N ASP A 979 38.23 14.23 26.18
CA ASP A 979 38.81 13.83 24.90
C ASP A 979 37.74 13.54 23.87
N TRP A 980 37.43 14.55 23.05
CA TRP A 980 36.48 14.42 21.95
C TRP A 980 36.91 13.41 20.87
N PHE A 981 38.20 13.06 20.82
CA PHE A 981 38.74 12.01 19.93
C PHE A 981 38.87 10.65 20.61
N THR A 982 38.61 10.57 21.91
CA THR A 982 38.46 9.33 22.68
C THR A 982 39.67 8.38 22.62
N GLY A 983 40.88 8.94 22.67
CA GLY A 983 42.16 8.22 22.58
C GLY A 983 42.90 8.41 21.25
N GLY A 984 42.39 9.24 20.35
CA GLY A 984 43.06 9.59 19.09
C GLY A 984 44.28 10.51 19.28
N PRO A 985 45.29 10.46 18.39
CA PRO A 985 46.58 11.12 18.62
C PRO A 985 46.60 12.65 18.46
N TRP A 986 45.48 13.28 18.05
CA TRP A 986 45.48 14.65 17.51
C TRP A 986 44.91 15.73 18.45
N GLY A 987 44.03 15.39 19.42
CA GLY A 987 43.24 16.40 20.14
C GLY A 987 43.89 16.98 21.41
N VAL A 988 44.39 16.11 22.29
CA VAL A 988 44.82 16.50 23.65
C VAL A 988 46.06 17.40 23.65
N THR A 989 47.04 17.07 22.79
CA THR A 989 48.32 17.78 22.73
C THR A 989 48.17 19.19 22.17
N GLU A 990 47.35 19.37 21.14
CA GLU A 990 47.11 20.67 20.52
C GLU A 990 46.36 21.61 21.47
N GLU A 991 45.32 21.10 22.15
CA GLU A 991 44.53 21.90 23.10
C GLU A 991 45.37 22.38 24.30
N ARG A 992 46.27 21.51 24.82
CA ARG A 992 47.23 21.91 25.88
C ARG A 992 48.20 22.99 25.41
N SER A 993 48.73 22.88 24.20
CA SER A 993 49.62 23.91 23.63
C SER A 993 48.91 25.25 23.55
N ASN A 994 47.68 25.26 23.04
CA ASN A 994 46.87 26.47 22.91
C ASN A 994 46.54 27.08 24.29
N GLY A 995 46.20 26.24 25.28
CA GLY A 995 45.94 26.68 26.66
C GLY A 995 47.16 27.34 27.31
N ILE A 996 48.34 26.73 27.18
CA ILE A 996 49.61 27.28 27.67
C ILE A 996 49.93 28.61 27.00
N GLU A 997 49.85 28.69 25.67
CA GLU A 997 50.10 29.93 24.93
C GLU A 997 49.18 31.07 25.39
N ARG A 998 47.86 30.80 25.50
CA ARG A 998 46.88 31.79 25.99
C ARG A 998 47.18 32.23 27.41
N MET A 999 47.54 31.29 28.30
CA MET A 999 47.85 31.60 29.70
C MET A 999 49.12 32.44 29.82
N VAL A 1000 50.19 32.10 29.10
CA VAL A 1000 51.44 32.86 29.09
C VAL A 1000 51.21 34.29 28.62
N ILE A 1001 50.45 34.47 27.54
CA ILE A 1001 50.10 35.81 27.03
C ILE A 1001 49.23 36.57 28.04
N THR A 1002 48.23 35.91 28.63
CA THR A 1002 47.33 36.52 29.63
C THR A 1002 48.13 37.02 30.84
N VAL A 1003 49.02 36.20 31.39
CA VAL A 1003 49.87 36.57 32.53
C VAL A 1003 50.80 37.74 32.18
N GLY A 1004 51.46 37.67 31.02
CA GLY A 1004 52.36 38.74 30.56
C GLY A 1004 51.64 40.08 30.37
N VAL A 1005 50.47 40.08 29.73
CA VAL A 1005 49.67 41.30 29.51
C VAL A 1005 49.10 41.83 30.83
N CYS A 1006 48.64 40.97 31.74
CA CYS A 1006 48.20 41.38 33.07
C CYS A 1006 49.33 42.05 33.87
N MET A 1007 50.56 41.49 33.87
CA MET A 1007 51.71 42.09 34.55
C MET A 1007 52.02 43.49 34.01
N VAL A 1008 52.01 43.67 32.69
CA VAL A 1008 52.22 44.97 32.07
C VAL A 1008 51.08 45.92 32.44
N ALA A 1009 49.82 45.50 32.36
CA ALA A 1009 48.68 46.35 32.69
C ALA A 1009 48.74 46.84 34.16
N ILE A 1010 49.12 45.98 35.10
CA ILE A 1010 49.28 46.33 36.52
C ILE A 1010 50.46 47.28 36.77
N MET A 1011 51.47 47.33 35.90
CA MET A 1011 52.57 48.29 36.04
C MET A 1011 52.18 49.71 35.62
N TYR A 1012 51.08 49.87 34.86
CA TYR A 1012 50.59 51.16 34.35
C TYR A 1012 49.36 51.70 35.12
N PHE A 1013 48.81 50.93 36.06
CA PHE A 1013 47.67 51.28 36.94
C PHE A 1013 48.07 51.11 38.39
#